data_AF-A0A0A2J7N0-F1
#
_entry.id   AF-A0A0A2J7N0-F1
#
_cell.length_a   1.000
_cell.length_b   1.000
_cell.length_c   1.000
_cell.angle_alpha   90.00
_cell.angle_beta   90.00
_cell.angle_gamma   90.00
#
_symmetry.space_group_name_H-M   'P 1'
#
loop_
_entity.id
_entity.type
_entity.pdbx_description
1 polymer ?
#
loop_
_entity_poly.entity_id
_entity_poly.type
_entity_poly.pdbx_seq_one_letter_code
_entity_poly.pdbx_strand_id
1 'polypeptide(L)'
;MSDTNPPISRYAILVGINAYQEKPLEGSVRDVQRIERYLKEASTSVQTEMLTATKGDNDSGGRSLMEPQHLWPTHQNVISALMRVLSSAKTGDLVYVHYSGHGTRVGSKYLHSNWSTGDLALVLLDERNEGREKYLYGAVLANYLRKMADKGLAITLVLDCCFSAAVYRREDSRARYLPYNPDLANSCAEETSRSGTGDRDASMLPNWLINPDVYAILAACGPHEVAKEIELGNGQMHGALSYFLFSFIEINGLGIRHDAIHKHLTSKFRESNLHQQSPVVYGNRNQPFFQQSDFGNPRMITSIIMNRDKSFMLSAGNAHGVSIGDCFALQGIDSEGDRSQSSGHSLSVQVVQVGPLTSKVELLGSSASSLNRTTWFATGYPRIYFQKYPVRLAGDLPHLQKLLGALQALSLSCHMNEEQPYLFYITMNNNSQYEIYDVHGKIIENLPDMVHGKNDFSSISNIVEHLVRYNFTRDLNNNTNAEQFQQLFDAHIISASGETYAPGNLVETDEGVVHRVIVTNKGQTELYVHIYSLGPSWQIVNISRGCEVIPPPNPDLGFKEMRRKFAMKVPTELVGKGHRQCEDTIKIIITSQPTSFDLLELPAVSKLGIRTSNKKGTVRNGGYSRNGTSENWAALSFPIRTYVK
;
A
#
# COMPACT_ATOMS: atom_id res chain seq x y z
N MET A 1 -7.99 -36.58 -16.96
CA MET A 1 -8.97 -36.17 -15.93
C MET A 1 -8.96 -34.66 -15.94
N SER A 2 -10.08 -34.05 -16.32
CA SER A 2 -10.24 -32.59 -16.34
C SER A 2 -10.25 -32.07 -14.90
N ASP A 3 -9.24 -31.30 -14.52
CA ASP A 3 -9.21 -30.52 -13.28
C ASP A 3 -10.29 -29.42 -13.36
N THR A 4 -11.55 -29.78 -13.08
CA THR A 4 -12.58 -28.79 -12.81
C THR A 4 -12.42 -28.33 -11.37
N ASN A 5 -11.65 -27.26 -11.16
CA ASN A 5 -11.68 -26.53 -9.89
C ASN A 5 -13.15 -26.22 -9.55
N PRO A 6 -13.58 -26.42 -8.28
CA PRO A 6 -14.96 -26.14 -7.89
C PRO A 6 -15.32 -24.67 -8.18
N PRO A 7 -16.58 -24.38 -8.53
CA PRO A 7 -17.01 -23.02 -8.81
C PRO A 7 -16.79 -22.12 -7.59
N ILE A 8 -16.08 -21.02 -7.81
CA ILE A 8 -15.72 -20.04 -6.78
C ILE A 8 -16.96 -19.29 -6.34
N SER A 9 -17.26 -19.30 -5.05
CA SER A 9 -18.37 -18.55 -4.47
C SER A 9 -17.93 -17.13 -4.11
N ARG A 10 -18.87 -16.19 -4.23
CA ARG A 10 -18.67 -14.77 -3.92
C ARG A 10 -19.61 -14.36 -2.79
N TYR A 11 -19.06 -13.75 -1.74
CA TYR A 11 -19.80 -13.28 -0.58
C TYR A 11 -19.63 -11.77 -0.44
N ALA A 12 -20.71 -11.04 -0.22
CA ALA A 12 -20.70 -9.59 0.00
C ALA A 12 -21.41 -9.25 1.31
N ILE A 13 -20.77 -8.50 2.19
CA ILE A 13 -21.36 -7.91 3.41
C ILE A 13 -21.38 -6.40 3.23
N LEU A 14 -22.57 -5.81 3.13
CA LEU A 14 -22.75 -4.39 2.83
C LEU A 14 -23.44 -3.70 4.02
N VAL A 15 -22.78 -2.70 4.61
CA VAL A 15 -23.26 -2.00 5.80
C VAL A 15 -23.36 -0.50 5.51
N GLY A 16 -24.57 0.05 5.53
CA GLY A 16 -24.85 1.47 5.27
C GLY A 16 -25.71 2.10 6.34
N ILE A 17 -25.23 3.14 7.01
CA ILE A 17 -25.94 3.74 8.15
C ILE A 17 -26.12 5.24 7.93
N ASN A 18 -27.38 5.68 7.84
CA ASN A 18 -27.77 7.09 7.79
C ASN A 18 -28.33 7.57 9.14
N ALA A 19 -29.07 6.69 9.83
CA ALA A 19 -29.90 7.04 10.99
C ALA A 19 -29.15 7.17 12.34
N TYR A 20 -28.06 7.93 12.37
CA TYR A 20 -27.38 8.32 13.63
C TYR A 20 -28.21 9.35 14.41
N GLN A 21 -28.11 9.31 15.75
CA GLN A 21 -28.80 10.26 16.65
C GLN A 21 -28.15 11.63 16.51
N GLU A 22 -26.83 11.65 16.57
CA GLU A 22 -26.02 12.81 16.32
C GLU A 22 -25.51 12.75 14.87
N LYS A 23 -25.61 13.88 14.15
CA LYS A 23 -25.09 14.03 12.78
C LYS A 23 -25.57 12.94 11.80
N PRO A 24 -26.89 12.77 11.57
CA PRO A 24 -27.38 11.81 10.57
C PRO A 24 -26.73 12.06 9.21
N LEU A 25 -26.45 10.97 8.49
CA LEU A 25 -25.89 10.98 7.14
C LEU A 25 -26.99 10.74 6.10
N GLU A 26 -26.72 11.05 4.84
CA GLU A 26 -27.70 10.87 3.75
C GLU A 26 -27.24 9.91 2.65
N GLY A 27 -25.93 9.74 2.47
CA GLY A 27 -25.36 8.98 1.35
C GLY A 27 -25.06 7.52 1.67
N SER A 28 -24.90 7.14 2.93
CA SER A 28 -24.32 5.83 3.28
C SER A 28 -25.17 4.64 2.86
N VAL A 29 -26.48 4.71 3.01
CA VAL A 29 -27.40 3.66 2.54
C VAL A 29 -27.40 3.59 1.01
N ARG A 30 -27.37 4.74 0.33
CA ARG A 30 -27.35 4.84 -1.13
C ARG A 30 -26.06 4.24 -1.71
N ASP A 31 -24.93 4.45 -1.06
CA ASP A 31 -23.64 3.90 -1.46
C ASP A 31 -23.70 2.36 -1.51
N VAL A 32 -24.17 1.71 -0.44
CA VAL A 32 -24.26 0.23 -0.40
C VAL A 32 -25.32 -0.33 -1.34
N GLN A 33 -26.44 0.37 -1.55
CA GLN A 33 -27.46 -0.04 -2.52
C GLN A 33 -26.95 0.01 -3.96
N ARG A 34 -26.10 1.00 -4.30
CA ARG A 34 -25.51 1.11 -5.64
C ARG A 34 -24.62 -0.10 -5.96
N ILE A 35 -23.71 -0.44 -5.06
CA ILE A 35 -22.81 -1.59 -5.27
C ILE A 35 -23.56 -2.92 -5.21
N GLU A 36 -24.59 -3.05 -4.38
CA GLU A 36 -25.42 -4.27 -4.37
C GLU A 36 -26.03 -4.53 -5.76
N ARG A 37 -26.62 -3.48 -6.36
CA ARG A 37 -27.20 -3.57 -7.70
C ARG A 37 -26.16 -4.00 -8.73
N TYR A 38 -25.01 -3.34 -8.75
CA TYR A 38 -23.92 -3.67 -9.68
C TYR A 38 -23.39 -5.10 -9.48
N LEU A 39 -23.22 -5.56 -8.24
CA LEU A 39 -22.75 -6.92 -7.96
C LEU A 39 -23.74 -7.98 -8.43
N LYS A 40 -25.05 -7.75 -8.27
CA LYS A 40 -26.12 -8.64 -8.75
C LYS A 40 -26.18 -8.69 -10.29
N GLU A 41 -25.95 -7.55 -10.94
CA GLU A 41 -25.88 -7.46 -12.41
C GLU A 41 -24.63 -8.14 -12.97
N ALA A 42 -23.47 -7.95 -12.32
CA ALA A 42 -22.20 -8.48 -12.77
C ALA A 42 -22.05 -10.00 -12.56
N SER A 43 -22.71 -10.58 -11.56
CA SER A 43 -22.68 -12.02 -11.31
C SER A 43 -23.89 -12.52 -10.52
N THR A 44 -24.59 -13.53 -11.07
CA THR A 44 -25.72 -14.21 -10.42
C THR A 44 -25.32 -15.08 -9.21
N SER A 45 -24.02 -15.22 -8.93
CA SER A 45 -23.47 -16.10 -7.89
C SER A 45 -22.94 -15.34 -6.67
N VAL A 46 -23.30 -14.07 -6.50
CA VAL A 46 -22.91 -13.28 -5.31
C VAL A 46 -23.96 -13.45 -4.22
N GLN A 47 -23.56 -14.02 -3.08
CA GLN A 47 -24.36 -14.07 -1.87
C GLN A 47 -24.18 -12.78 -1.09
N THR A 48 -25.20 -11.94 -1.06
CA THR A 48 -25.14 -10.62 -0.42
C THR A 48 -25.94 -10.56 0.87
N GLU A 49 -25.30 -10.09 1.93
CA GLU A 49 -25.93 -9.68 3.18
C GLU A 49 -25.86 -8.15 3.29
N MET A 50 -26.99 -7.48 3.11
CA MET A 50 -27.09 -6.02 3.20
C MET A 50 -27.78 -5.60 4.50
N LEU A 51 -27.07 -4.80 5.30
CA LEU A 51 -27.54 -4.24 6.56
C LEU A 51 -27.61 -2.71 6.44
N THR A 52 -28.81 -2.14 6.52
CA THR A 52 -29.01 -0.69 6.34
C THR A 52 -29.90 -0.09 7.42
N ALA A 53 -29.65 1.20 7.70
CA ALA A 53 -30.47 1.99 8.61
C ALA A 53 -30.74 3.37 8.02
N THR A 54 -31.94 3.53 7.48
CA THR A 54 -32.50 4.77 6.97
C THR A 54 -33.42 5.38 8.03
N LYS A 55 -33.34 6.71 8.22
CA LYS A 55 -34.21 7.42 9.14
C LYS A 55 -35.65 7.39 8.61
N GLY A 56 -36.59 6.90 9.40
CA GLY A 56 -38.01 6.92 9.09
C GLY A 56 -38.67 8.25 9.46
N ASP A 57 -39.85 8.52 8.89
CA ASP A 57 -40.53 9.81 8.96
C ASP A 57 -41.37 10.05 10.25
N ASN A 58 -41.39 9.10 11.19
CA ASN A 58 -42.27 9.21 12.37
C ASN A 58 -41.65 10.03 13.51
N ASP A 59 -42.35 11.12 13.87
CA ASP A 59 -42.00 12.12 14.89
C ASP A 59 -42.26 11.66 16.35
N SER A 60 -42.48 10.36 16.56
CA SER A 60 -42.94 9.79 17.82
C SER A 60 -41.81 9.45 18.80
N GLY A 61 -40.79 10.31 18.95
CA GLY A 61 -39.77 10.24 20.01
C GLY A 61 -38.86 9.00 20.10
N GLY A 62 -39.19 7.90 19.40
CA GLY A 62 -38.41 6.67 19.24
C GLY A 62 -37.87 6.56 17.82
N ARG A 63 -36.70 5.92 17.65
CA ARG A 63 -36.08 5.67 16.35
C ARG A 63 -36.98 4.79 15.49
N SER A 64 -37.77 5.39 14.59
CA SER A 64 -38.39 4.64 13.49
C SER A 64 -37.32 4.47 12.40
N LEU A 65 -36.81 3.25 12.23
CA LEU A 65 -35.97 2.89 11.09
C LEU A 65 -36.86 2.30 10.00
N MET A 66 -36.56 2.62 8.73
CA MET A 66 -37.38 2.12 7.61
C MET A 66 -37.23 0.61 7.42
N GLU A 67 -36.03 0.09 7.66
CA GLU A 67 -35.72 -1.33 7.51
C GLU A 67 -36.24 -2.16 8.68
N PRO A 68 -36.57 -3.45 8.47
CA PRO A 68 -36.90 -4.36 9.57
C PRO A 68 -35.68 -4.66 10.44
N GLN A 69 -35.90 -4.95 11.72
CA GLN A 69 -34.85 -5.10 12.75
C GLN A 69 -33.73 -6.09 12.39
N HIS A 70 -34.05 -7.18 11.69
CA HIS A 70 -33.04 -8.18 11.28
C HIS A 70 -32.08 -7.68 10.19
N LEU A 71 -32.41 -6.59 9.49
CA LEU A 71 -31.55 -5.91 8.53
C LEU A 71 -30.84 -4.69 9.12
N TRP A 72 -31.05 -4.39 10.41
CA TRP A 72 -30.37 -3.27 11.02
C TRP A 72 -28.87 -3.55 11.13
N PRO A 73 -28.02 -2.54 10.92
CA PRO A 73 -26.57 -2.62 11.07
C PRO A 73 -26.17 -2.59 12.55
N THR A 74 -26.72 -3.53 13.33
CA THR A 74 -26.36 -3.68 14.73
C THR A 74 -25.02 -4.39 14.88
N HIS A 75 -24.34 -4.19 16.01
CA HIS A 75 -23.13 -4.95 16.33
C HIS A 75 -23.35 -6.47 16.18
N GLN A 76 -24.48 -6.98 16.69
CA GLN A 76 -24.81 -8.40 16.62
C GLN A 76 -25.02 -8.88 15.18
N ASN A 77 -25.76 -8.12 14.37
CA ASN A 77 -26.06 -8.50 12.98
C ASN A 77 -24.78 -8.49 12.12
N VAL A 78 -23.92 -7.49 12.29
CA VAL A 78 -22.63 -7.41 11.57
C VAL A 78 -21.71 -8.58 11.94
N ILE A 79 -21.57 -8.89 13.24
CA ILE A 79 -20.78 -10.04 13.69
C ILE A 79 -21.37 -11.36 13.17
N SER A 80 -22.69 -11.49 13.17
CA SER A 80 -23.38 -12.67 12.65
C SER A 80 -23.15 -12.86 11.15
N ALA A 81 -23.14 -11.78 10.36
CA ALA A 81 -22.82 -11.82 8.94
C ALA A 81 -21.38 -12.29 8.68
N LEU A 82 -20.42 -11.74 9.42
CA LEU A 82 -19.01 -12.17 9.35
C LEU A 82 -18.85 -13.66 9.68
N MET A 83 -19.56 -14.12 10.72
CA MET A 83 -19.56 -15.54 11.13
C MET A 83 -20.20 -16.45 10.09
N ARG A 84 -21.32 -16.05 9.47
CA ARG A 84 -21.99 -16.83 8.40
C ARG A 84 -21.08 -17.01 7.19
N VAL A 85 -20.44 -15.94 6.73
CA VAL A 85 -19.45 -16.03 5.64
C VAL A 85 -18.30 -16.95 6.05
N LEU A 86 -17.76 -16.79 7.26
CA LEU A 86 -16.68 -17.64 7.75
C LEU A 86 -17.07 -19.12 7.84
N SER A 87 -18.33 -19.45 8.18
CA SER A 87 -18.81 -20.84 8.19
C SER A 87 -19.02 -21.41 6.78
N SER A 88 -19.56 -20.62 5.86
CA SER A 88 -20.01 -21.09 4.54
C SER A 88 -18.91 -21.09 3.48
N ALA A 89 -18.03 -20.09 3.48
CA ALA A 89 -17.01 -19.91 2.45
C ALA A 89 -15.94 -21.00 2.49
N LYS A 90 -15.42 -21.39 1.33
CA LYS A 90 -14.36 -22.37 1.14
C LYS A 90 -13.08 -21.68 0.69
N THR A 91 -11.94 -22.35 0.88
CA THR A 91 -10.64 -21.85 0.41
C THR A 91 -10.70 -21.45 -1.07
N GLY A 92 -10.22 -20.24 -1.38
CA GLY A 92 -10.30 -19.64 -2.72
C GLY A 92 -11.54 -18.79 -3.00
N ASP A 93 -12.58 -18.84 -2.15
CA ASP A 93 -13.75 -17.97 -2.26
C ASP A 93 -13.41 -16.49 -2.02
N LEU A 94 -14.23 -15.62 -2.58
CA LEU A 94 -14.03 -14.17 -2.56
C LEU A 94 -15.00 -13.53 -1.56
N VAL A 95 -14.48 -12.66 -0.69
CA VAL A 95 -15.26 -11.94 0.32
C VAL A 95 -15.10 -10.44 0.12
N TYR A 96 -16.21 -9.73 -0.10
CA TYR A 96 -16.28 -8.29 -0.16
C TYR A 96 -16.99 -7.75 1.08
N VAL A 97 -16.38 -6.81 1.78
CA VAL A 97 -17.01 -6.12 2.92
C VAL A 97 -17.00 -4.63 2.62
N HIS A 98 -18.16 -3.99 2.66
CA HIS A 98 -18.29 -2.55 2.48
C HIS A 98 -18.94 -1.93 3.71
N TYR A 99 -18.26 -0.97 4.33
CA TYR A 99 -18.81 -0.14 5.40
C TYR A 99 -18.88 1.32 4.95
N SER A 100 -20.09 1.89 5.00
CA SER A 100 -20.35 3.30 4.78
C SER A 100 -21.10 3.88 5.97
N GLY A 101 -20.50 4.86 6.65
CA GLY A 101 -21.07 5.43 7.87
C GLY A 101 -20.04 6.22 8.69
N HIS A 102 -20.35 6.49 9.95
CA HIS A 102 -19.43 7.12 10.88
C HIS A 102 -18.37 6.13 11.37
N GLY A 103 -17.12 6.59 11.43
CA GLY A 103 -16.10 5.97 12.26
C GLY A 103 -15.83 6.83 13.49
N THR A 104 -15.13 6.26 14.45
CA THR A 104 -14.61 6.96 15.62
C THR A 104 -13.21 6.47 15.97
N ARG A 105 -12.58 7.14 16.93
CA ARG A 105 -11.22 6.84 17.40
C ARG A 105 -11.22 6.60 18.89
N VAL A 106 -10.65 5.47 19.29
CA VAL A 106 -10.52 5.07 20.69
C VAL A 106 -9.10 5.36 21.16
N GLY A 107 -8.97 5.88 22.39
CA GLY A 107 -7.68 6.06 23.06
C GLY A 107 -6.91 4.76 23.22
N SER A 108 -5.58 4.85 23.36
CA SER A 108 -4.65 3.71 23.43
C SER A 108 -4.89 2.82 24.65
N LYS A 109 -5.80 1.83 24.54
CA LYS A 109 -6.11 0.86 25.61
C LYS A 109 -5.31 -0.45 25.51
N TYR A 110 -4.57 -0.69 24.43
CA TYR A 110 -3.90 -1.98 24.17
C TYR A 110 -2.37 -1.86 24.09
N LEU A 111 -1.65 -2.95 24.42
CA LEU A 111 -0.17 -3.01 24.53
C LEU A 111 0.58 -2.61 23.22
N HIS A 112 -0.09 -2.73 22.06
CA HIS A 112 0.43 -2.29 20.76
C HIS A 112 -0.52 -1.33 20.02
N SER A 113 -1.35 -0.58 20.76
CA SER A 113 -2.11 0.55 20.21
C SER A 113 -1.18 1.57 19.57
N ASN A 114 -1.66 2.23 18.53
CA ASN A 114 -0.92 3.31 17.91
C ASN A 114 -1.03 4.57 18.79
N TRP A 115 0.00 4.84 19.60
CA TRP A 115 0.01 6.01 20.49
C TRP A 115 -0.13 7.35 19.75
N SER A 116 0.25 7.44 18.47
CA SER A 116 0.08 8.66 17.68
C SER A 116 -1.28 8.73 16.96
N THR A 117 -1.89 7.60 16.57
CA THR A 117 -3.14 7.59 15.79
C THR A 117 -4.36 6.91 16.42
N GLY A 118 -4.31 6.43 17.67
CA GLY A 118 -5.42 5.71 18.30
C GLY A 118 -5.85 4.47 17.51
N ASP A 119 -6.91 3.80 18.00
CA ASP A 119 -7.47 2.62 17.33
C ASP A 119 -8.81 2.96 16.65
N LEU A 120 -8.99 2.43 15.42
CA LEU A 120 -10.23 2.54 14.65
C LEU A 120 -11.39 1.87 15.40
N ALA A 121 -12.57 2.49 15.39
CA ALA A 121 -13.83 1.81 15.66
C ALA A 121 -14.92 2.26 14.67
N LEU A 122 -15.74 1.32 14.21
CA LEU A 122 -16.91 1.60 13.38
C LEU A 122 -18.10 1.87 14.31
N VAL A 123 -18.90 2.89 14.00
CA VAL A 123 -20.08 3.24 14.79
C VAL A 123 -21.29 2.50 14.22
N LEU A 124 -21.68 1.41 14.86
CA LEU A 124 -22.84 0.60 14.53
C LEU A 124 -24.04 0.97 15.41
N LEU A 125 -25.13 0.22 15.30
CA LEU A 125 -26.28 0.35 16.18
C LEU A 125 -26.29 -0.76 17.27
N ASP A 126 -26.98 -0.49 18.37
CA ASP A 126 -27.22 -1.42 19.46
C ASP A 126 -28.63 -2.01 19.34
N GLU A 127 -28.70 -3.33 19.38
CA GLU A 127 -29.96 -4.06 19.37
C GLU A 127 -30.77 -3.85 20.66
N ARG A 128 -30.07 -3.70 21.81
CA ARG A 128 -30.71 -3.67 23.14
C ARG A 128 -31.18 -2.29 23.57
N ASN A 129 -30.62 -1.24 22.97
CA ASN A 129 -30.83 0.15 23.36
C ASN A 129 -31.53 0.94 22.25
N GLU A 130 -32.57 0.37 21.63
CA GLU A 130 -33.40 1.04 20.61
C GLU A 130 -32.59 1.65 19.45
N GLY A 131 -31.52 0.97 19.04
CA GLY A 131 -30.66 1.43 17.95
C GLY A 131 -29.62 2.49 18.33
N ARG A 132 -29.39 2.79 19.62
CA ARG A 132 -28.26 3.64 20.09
C ARG A 132 -26.92 3.20 19.52
N GLU A 133 -25.99 4.12 19.39
CA GLU A 133 -24.68 3.88 18.80
C GLU A 133 -23.89 2.88 19.65
N LYS A 134 -23.27 1.89 18.97
CA LYS A 134 -22.38 0.89 19.58
C LYS A 134 -21.15 0.70 18.73
N TYR A 135 -19.99 0.54 19.37
CA TYR A 135 -18.72 0.46 18.65
C TYR A 135 -18.34 -0.98 18.27
N LEU A 136 -18.01 -1.19 17.00
CA LEU A 136 -17.21 -2.33 16.57
C LEU A 136 -15.74 -1.91 16.50
N TYR A 137 -14.96 -2.36 17.48
CA TYR A 137 -13.54 -2.04 17.56
C TYR A 137 -12.76 -2.68 16.41
N GLY A 138 -11.80 -1.95 15.84
CA GLY A 138 -10.97 -2.41 14.74
C GLY A 138 -10.20 -3.69 15.06
N ALA A 139 -9.79 -3.91 16.31
CA ALA A 139 -9.15 -5.16 16.74
C ALA A 139 -10.08 -6.39 16.60
N VAL A 140 -11.37 -6.22 16.89
CA VAL A 140 -12.38 -7.28 16.72
C VAL A 140 -12.58 -7.57 15.24
N LEU A 141 -12.81 -6.54 14.43
CA LEU A 141 -12.92 -6.69 12.97
C LEU A 141 -11.69 -7.40 12.37
N ALA A 142 -10.49 -6.97 12.78
CA ALA A 142 -9.22 -7.56 12.33
C ALA A 142 -9.08 -9.03 12.69
N ASN A 143 -9.63 -9.47 13.83
CA ASN A 143 -9.64 -10.87 14.22
C ASN A 143 -10.50 -11.72 13.27
N TYR A 144 -11.67 -11.23 12.84
CA TYR A 144 -12.49 -11.93 11.85
C TYR A 144 -11.83 -11.99 10.48
N LEU A 145 -11.24 -10.88 10.03
CA LEU A 145 -10.48 -10.84 8.78
C LEU A 145 -9.30 -11.81 8.81
N ARG A 146 -8.60 -11.92 9.94
CA ARG A 146 -7.54 -12.92 10.15
C ARG A 146 -8.08 -14.34 9.98
N LYS A 147 -9.16 -14.70 10.67
CA LYS A 147 -9.76 -16.04 10.57
C LYS A 147 -10.18 -16.39 9.14
N MET A 148 -10.74 -15.43 8.41
CA MET A 148 -11.09 -15.59 6.99
C MET A 148 -9.84 -15.80 6.13
N ALA A 149 -8.79 -15.03 6.36
CA ALA A 149 -7.55 -15.15 5.63
C ALA A 149 -6.80 -16.45 5.92
N ASP A 150 -6.77 -16.91 7.18
CA ASP A 150 -6.19 -18.19 7.60
C ASP A 150 -6.93 -19.37 6.96
N LYS A 151 -8.23 -19.20 6.62
CA LYS A 151 -9.04 -20.16 5.84
C LYS A 151 -8.72 -20.13 4.33
N GLY A 152 -7.90 -19.18 3.88
CA GLY A 152 -7.51 -18.99 2.48
C GLY A 152 -8.58 -18.28 1.64
N LEU A 153 -9.39 -17.41 2.25
CA LEU A 153 -10.34 -16.55 1.53
C LEU A 153 -9.62 -15.31 0.99
N ALA A 154 -10.01 -14.83 -0.19
CA ALA A 154 -9.51 -13.56 -0.72
C ALA A 154 -10.48 -12.43 -0.34
N ILE A 155 -10.01 -11.47 0.47
CA ILE A 155 -10.88 -10.49 1.12
C ILE A 155 -10.60 -9.08 0.59
N THR A 156 -11.65 -8.33 0.28
CA THR A 156 -11.62 -6.91 -0.06
C THR A 156 -12.51 -6.16 0.92
N LEU A 157 -11.94 -5.25 1.71
CA LEU A 157 -12.66 -4.39 2.66
C LEU A 157 -12.67 -2.94 2.14
N VAL A 158 -13.83 -2.29 2.13
CA VAL A 158 -13.98 -0.87 1.81
C VAL A 158 -14.52 -0.15 3.02
N LEU A 159 -13.81 0.88 3.47
CA LEU A 159 -14.15 1.71 4.63
C LEU A 159 -14.38 3.15 4.16
N ASP A 160 -15.64 3.50 3.90
CA ASP A 160 -16.05 4.87 3.59
C ASP A 160 -16.50 5.61 4.87
N CYS A 161 -15.54 5.80 5.77
CA CYS A 161 -15.72 6.42 7.08
C CYS A 161 -14.44 7.14 7.55
N CYS A 162 -14.59 8.10 8.48
CA CYS A 162 -13.46 8.77 9.13
C CYS A 162 -13.01 8.06 10.41
N PHE A 163 -11.71 7.94 10.61
CA PHE A 163 -11.13 7.51 11.90
C PHE A 163 -9.87 8.30 12.27
N SER A 164 -9.79 9.52 11.75
CA SER A 164 -8.63 10.39 11.83
C SER A 164 -8.60 11.25 13.10
N ALA A 165 -7.38 11.54 13.59
CA ALA A 165 -7.17 12.50 14.69
C ALA A 165 -7.59 13.93 14.32
N ALA A 166 -7.62 14.27 13.02
CA ALA A 166 -7.88 15.62 12.58
C ALA A 166 -9.37 15.99 12.64
N VAL A 167 -10.28 15.04 12.85
CA VAL A 167 -11.72 15.33 12.86
C VAL A 167 -12.17 16.08 14.12
N TYR A 168 -11.38 16.07 15.19
CA TYR A 168 -11.60 16.93 16.36
C TYR A 168 -11.53 18.44 16.04
N ARG A 169 -11.06 18.80 14.84
CA ARG A 169 -10.73 20.19 14.45
C ARG A 169 -11.85 20.93 13.72
N ARG A 170 -12.92 20.26 13.27
CA ARG A 170 -13.97 20.89 12.42
C ARG A 170 -15.36 20.37 12.75
N GLU A 171 -16.26 21.26 13.14
CA GLU A 171 -17.70 21.02 13.10
C GLU A 171 -18.14 21.03 11.63
N ASP A 172 -17.97 19.89 10.95
CA ASP A 172 -18.51 19.66 9.63
C ASP A 172 -19.61 18.61 9.75
N SER A 173 -20.86 19.00 9.50
CA SER A 173 -22.02 18.10 9.56
C SER A 173 -21.95 17.02 8.48
N ARG A 174 -21.18 17.23 7.41
CA ARG A 174 -20.97 16.25 6.33
C ARG A 174 -19.80 15.30 6.60
N ALA A 175 -19.08 15.45 7.71
CA ALA A 175 -17.99 14.56 8.05
C ALA A 175 -18.51 13.19 8.49
N ARG A 176 -17.93 12.12 7.95
CA ARG A 176 -18.26 10.74 8.31
C ARG A 176 -17.58 10.28 9.60
N TYR A 177 -17.72 11.08 10.67
CA TYR A 177 -17.15 10.85 12.00
C TYR A 177 -18.11 11.18 13.14
N LEU A 178 -18.07 10.38 14.22
CA LEU A 178 -18.63 10.74 15.53
C LEU A 178 -17.56 10.73 16.62
N PRO A 179 -17.54 11.73 17.53
CA PRO A 179 -16.67 11.71 18.70
C PRO A 179 -16.87 10.44 19.54
N TYR A 180 -15.78 9.92 20.09
CA TYR A 180 -15.86 8.77 20.99
C TYR A 180 -16.54 9.15 22.29
N ASN A 181 -17.61 8.44 22.63
CA ASN A 181 -18.33 8.59 23.89
C ASN A 181 -17.97 7.42 24.83
N PRO A 182 -17.28 7.67 25.97
CA PRO A 182 -16.88 6.62 26.90
C PRO A 182 -18.07 5.95 27.59
N ASP A 183 -19.22 6.62 27.72
CA ASP A 183 -20.42 6.04 28.37
C ASP A 183 -21.01 4.90 27.53
N LEU A 184 -20.89 5.00 26.19
CA LEU A 184 -21.26 3.92 25.27
C LEU A 184 -20.30 2.72 25.34
N ALA A 185 -19.10 2.89 25.91
CA ALA A 185 -18.10 1.84 26.02
C ALA A 185 -18.19 1.02 27.32
N ASN A 186 -18.73 1.60 28.41
CA ASN A 186 -18.87 0.95 29.71
C ASN A 186 -19.98 -0.11 29.76
N SER A 187 -20.84 -0.20 28.73
CA SER A 187 -21.88 -1.23 28.60
C SER A 187 -21.35 -2.58 28.06
N CYS A 188 -20.07 -2.69 27.73
CA CYS A 188 -19.47 -3.86 27.09
C CYS A 188 -18.41 -4.52 28.00
N ALA A 189 -18.86 -5.46 28.83
CA ALA A 189 -17.97 -6.44 29.43
C ALA A 189 -17.59 -7.51 28.38
N GLU A 190 -16.30 -7.83 28.33
CA GLU A 190 -15.70 -9.05 27.78
C GLU A 190 -15.79 -9.28 26.26
N GLU A 191 -14.64 -9.17 25.59
CA GLU A 191 -14.12 -10.17 24.63
C GLU A 191 -12.78 -9.67 24.05
N THR A 192 -11.68 -9.83 24.80
CA THR A 192 -10.33 -9.65 24.23
C THR A 192 -9.42 -10.80 24.65
N SER A 193 -9.62 -11.96 24.00
CA SER A 193 -8.69 -13.07 24.08
C SER A 193 -7.35 -12.70 23.44
N ARG A 194 -6.28 -12.81 24.23
CA ARG A 194 -4.87 -12.85 23.81
C ARG A 194 -4.66 -13.97 22.79
N SER A 195 -3.91 -13.70 21.70
CA SER A 195 -2.93 -14.56 21.00
C SER A 195 -2.77 -14.06 19.55
N GLY A 196 -1.65 -14.19 18.83
CA GLY A 196 -0.43 -14.94 19.07
C GLY A 196 0.66 -14.55 18.06
N THR A 197 1.83 -15.12 18.31
CA THR A 197 3.10 -14.98 17.60
C THR A 197 2.99 -15.39 16.13
N GLY A 198 3.07 -14.41 15.23
CA GLY A 198 3.15 -14.63 13.79
C GLY A 198 4.50 -14.17 13.26
N ASP A 199 5.09 -15.00 12.43
CA ASP A 199 6.40 -14.89 11.78
C ASP A 199 6.62 -13.52 11.11
N ARG A 200 7.55 -12.71 11.62
CA ARG A 200 7.77 -11.34 11.15
C ARG A 200 9.21 -10.91 11.33
N ASP A 201 9.91 -10.76 10.22
CA ASP A 201 10.96 -9.76 10.04
C ASP A 201 10.35 -8.37 10.31
N ALA A 202 11.05 -7.50 11.05
CA ALA A 202 10.77 -6.06 11.24
C ALA A 202 9.27 -5.64 11.21
N SER A 203 8.56 -5.70 12.35
CA SER A 203 7.12 -5.37 12.42
C SER A 203 6.80 -4.05 13.14
N MET A 204 6.28 -3.05 12.42
CA MET A 204 5.78 -1.75 12.94
C MET A 204 4.25 -1.63 13.12
N LEU A 205 3.54 -2.75 13.06
CA LEU A 205 2.10 -2.76 12.79
C LEU A 205 1.20 -2.17 13.90
N PRO A 206 0.20 -1.33 13.56
CA PRO A 206 -0.96 -1.07 14.41
C PRO A 206 -1.78 -2.35 14.61
N ASN A 207 -2.27 -2.59 15.83
CA ASN A 207 -2.94 -3.83 16.26
C ASN A 207 -4.19 -4.26 15.47
N TRP A 208 -4.84 -3.34 14.76
CA TRP A 208 -6.04 -3.63 13.97
C TRP A 208 -5.73 -4.00 12.51
N LEU A 209 -4.46 -4.02 12.10
CA LEU A 209 -4.03 -4.44 10.77
C LEU A 209 -3.25 -5.76 10.88
N ILE A 210 -4.01 -6.85 11.01
CA ILE A 210 -3.43 -8.17 11.21
C ILE A 210 -3.12 -8.80 9.85
N ASN A 211 -1.82 -8.95 9.56
CA ASN A 211 -1.31 -9.65 8.37
C ASN A 211 -1.96 -9.20 7.04
N PRO A 212 -1.70 -7.96 6.60
CA PRO A 212 -2.37 -7.35 5.45
C PRO A 212 -1.96 -7.98 4.10
N ASP A 213 -1.06 -8.97 4.09
CA ASP A 213 -0.60 -9.63 2.85
C ASP A 213 -1.68 -10.53 2.20
N VAL A 214 -2.75 -10.85 2.93
CA VAL A 214 -3.84 -11.78 2.54
C VAL A 214 -5.17 -11.10 2.20
N TYR A 215 -5.31 -9.79 2.45
CA TYR A 215 -6.52 -9.04 2.10
C TYR A 215 -6.23 -7.59 1.71
N ALA A 216 -7.11 -6.97 0.94
CA ALA A 216 -7.01 -5.57 0.53
C ALA A 216 -8.02 -4.70 1.30
N ILE A 217 -7.61 -3.52 1.76
CA ILE A 217 -8.51 -2.52 2.34
C ILE A 217 -8.45 -1.23 1.51
N LEU A 218 -9.57 -0.68 1.07
CA LEU A 218 -9.69 0.68 0.56
C LEU A 218 -10.30 1.56 1.65
N ALA A 219 -9.61 2.60 2.10
CA ALA A 219 -10.12 3.53 3.11
C ALA A 219 -10.27 4.94 2.52
N ALA A 220 -11.32 5.63 2.96
CA ALA A 220 -11.72 6.91 2.36
C ALA A 220 -10.76 8.06 2.65
N CYS A 221 -10.00 8.01 3.75
CA CYS A 221 -9.05 9.05 4.11
C CYS A 221 -7.86 8.49 4.90
N GLY A 222 -6.75 9.23 4.91
CA GLY A 222 -5.63 8.96 5.82
C GLY A 222 -5.97 9.24 7.30
N PRO A 223 -5.10 8.85 8.24
CA PRO A 223 -5.31 9.01 9.69
C PRO A 223 -5.33 10.47 10.19
N HIS A 224 -5.06 11.44 9.31
CA HIS A 224 -5.05 12.88 9.59
C HIS A 224 -5.97 13.68 8.64
N GLU A 225 -6.78 13.01 7.83
CA GLU A 225 -7.70 13.62 6.86
C GLU A 225 -9.16 13.39 7.26
N VAL A 226 -10.12 14.03 6.57
CA VAL A 226 -11.55 13.89 6.88
C VAL A 226 -12.30 13.41 5.65
N ALA A 227 -12.93 12.24 5.74
CA ALA A 227 -13.89 11.75 4.75
C ALA A 227 -15.25 12.48 4.88
N LYS A 228 -15.81 12.90 3.74
CA LYS A 228 -17.06 13.68 3.70
C LYS A 228 -18.07 13.10 2.73
N GLU A 229 -19.33 13.46 2.96
CA GLU A 229 -20.36 13.33 1.93
C GLU A 229 -20.20 14.40 0.85
N ILE A 230 -20.34 14.00 -0.41
CA ILE A 230 -20.25 14.85 -1.59
C ILE A 230 -21.58 14.87 -2.34
N GLU A 231 -21.90 16.02 -2.94
CA GLU A 231 -23.01 16.20 -3.87
C GLU A 231 -22.43 16.55 -5.23
N LEU A 232 -22.81 15.81 -6.28
CA LEU A 232 -22.28 15.97 -7.63
C LEU A 232 -23.32 16.50 -8.63
N GLY A 233 -24.26 17.33 -8.13
CA GLY A 233 -25.20 18.11 -8.96
C GLY A 233 -26.57 17.48 -9.21
N ASN A 234 -26.85 16.29 -8.68
CA ASN A 234 -28.13 15.59 -8.78
C ASN A 234 -28.98 15.67 -7.50
N GLY A 235 -28.58 16.50 -6.52
CA GLY A 235 -29.25 16.57 -5.21
C GLY A 235 -29.07 15.34 -4.31
N GLN A 236 -28.21 14.38 -4.69
CA GLN A 236 -27.98 13.16 -3.92
C GLN A 236 -26.60 13.17 -3.27
N MET A 237 -26.57 12.90 -1.96
CA MET A 237 -25.34 12.76 -1.20
C MET A 237 -24.72 11.38 -1.40
N HIS A 238 -23.39 11.32 -1.46
CA HIS A 238 -22.63 10.09 -1.57
C HIS A 238 -21.34 10.15 -0.74
N GLY A 239 -20.83 8.99 -0.36
CA GLY A 239 -19.46 8.86 0.11
C GLY A 239 -18.50 9.05 -1.05
N ALA A 240 -17.51 9.93 -0.92
CA ALA A 240 -16.58 10.21 -2.01
C ALA A 240 -15.84 8.95 -2.48
N LEU A 241 -15.39 8.10 -1.55
CA LEU A 241 -14.69 6.87 -1.91
C LEU A 241 -15.63 5.94 -2.67
N SER A 242 -16.81 5.68 -2.12
CA SER A 242 -17.82 4.80 -2.71
C SER A 242 -18.22 5.26 -4.10
N TYR A 243 -18.52 6.55 -4.26
CA TYR A 243 -18.94 7.12 -5.54
C TYR A 243 -17.90 6.93 -6.65
N PHE A 244 -16.65 7.32 -6.40
CA PHE A 244 -15.60 7.23 -7.40
C PHE A 244 -15.16 5.78 -7.64
N LEU A 245 -15.18 4.94 -6.60
CA LEU A 245 -14.88 3.51 -6.73
C LEU A 245 -15.91 2.83 -7.64
N PHE A 246 -17.19 3.06 -7.40
CA PHE A 246 -18.26 2.44 -8.15
C PHE A 246 -18.33 2.95 -9.58
N SER A 247 -18.22 4.26 -9.78
CA SER A 247 -18.13 4.85 -11.13
C SER A 247 -16.96 4.28 -11.94
N PHE A 248 -15.87 3.89 -11.26
CA PHE A 248 -14.72 3.28 -11.90
C PHE A 248 -14.93 1.78 -12.21
N ILE A 249 -15.38 0.98 -11.25
CA ILE A 249 -15.55 -0.47 -11.48
C ILE A 249 -16.75 -0.78 -12.38
N GLU A 250 -17.82 0.04 -12.38
CA GLU A 250 -18.97 -0.13 -13.29
C GLU A 250 -18.54 -0.12 -14.76
N ILE A 251 -17.51 0.67 -15.08
CA ILE A 251 -16.96 0.79 -16.45
C ILE A 251 -15.90 -0.28 -16.72
N ASN A 252 -15.06 -0.60 -15.74
CA ASN A 252 -13.83 -1.38 -15.94
C ASN A 252 -13.92 -2.84 -15.46
N GLY A 253 -14.99 -3.22 -14.77
CA GLY A 253 -15.20 -4.56 -14.25
C GLY A 253 -14.56 -4.84 -12.88
N LEU A 254 -14.86 -6.03 -12.34
CA LEU A 254 -14.42 -6.49 -11.01
C LEU A 254 -12.99 -7.06 -10.99
N GLY A 255 -12.36 -7.22 -12.16
CA GLY A 255 -11.02 -7.79 -12.32
C GLY A 255 -9.87 -6.81 -12.14
N ILE A 256 -10.16 -5.52 -11.89
CA ILE A 256 -9.14 -4.49 -11.77
C ILE A 256 -8.41 -4.60 -10.43
N ARG A 257 -7.08 -4.46 -10.48
CA ARG A 257 -6.23 -4.50 -9.29
C ARG A 257 -6.43 -3.26 -8.41
N HIS A 258 -6.29 -3.45 -7.10
CA HIS A 258 -6.44 -2.37 -6.12
C HIS A 258 -5.42 -1.23 -6.31
N ASP A 259 -4.21 -1.48 -6.79
CA ASP A 259 -3.24 -0.42 -7.10
C ASP A 259 -3.66 0.46 -8.28
N ALA A 260 -4.30 -0.11 -9.30
CA ALA A 260 -4.86 0.64 -10.41
C ALA A 260 -6.09 1.44 -9.98
N ILE A 261 -7.00 0.82 -9.20
CA ILE A 261 -8.15 1.48 -8.57
C ILE A 261 -7.68 2.69 -7.76
N HIS A 262 -6.70 2.49 -6.88
CA HIS A 262 -6.17 3.54 -6.01
C HIS A 262 -5.68 4.76 -6.76
N LYS A 263 -4.89 4.54 -7.82
CA LYS A 263 -4.34 5.64 -8.60
C LYS A 263 -5.43 6.38 -9.36
N HIS A 264 -6.43 5.67 -9.90
CA HIS A 264 -7.59 6.31 -10.53
C HIS A 264 -8.38 7.16 -9.52
N LEU A 265 -8.72 6.59 -8.36
CA LEU A 265 -9.41 7.30 -7.29
C LEU A 265 -8.64 8.57 -6.89
N THR A 266 -7.33 8.44 -6.69
CA THR A 266 -6.46 9.55 -6.33
C THR A 266 -6.48 10.67 -7.39
N SER A 267 -6.58 10.35 -8.69
CA SER A 267 -6.78 11.34 -9.75
C SER A 267 -8.12 12.03 -9.64
N LYS A 268 -9.21 11.26 -9.50
CA LYS A 268 -10.58 11.79 -9.44
C LYS A 268 -10.83 12.69 -8.24
N PHE A 269 -10.29 12.35 -7.08
CA PHE A 269 -10.37 13.20 -5.90
C PHE A 269 -9.74 14.58 -6.15
N ARG A 270 -8.66 14.67 -6.94
CA ARG A 270 -8.08 15.97 -7.33
C ARG A 270 -8.91 16.72 -8.34
N GLU A 271 -9.36 16.04 -9.39
CA GLU A 271 -10.23 16.63 -10.42
C GLU A 271 -11.47 17.26 -9.78
N SER A 272 -12.02 16.62 -8.74
CA SER A 272 -13.18 17.08 -7.98
C SER A 272 -12.86 18.00 -6.80
N ASN A 273 -11.63 18.50 -6.68
CA ASN A 273 -11.16 19.41 -5.63
C ASN A 273 -11.31 18.90 -4.18
N LEU A 274 -11.33 17.59 -3.97
CA LEU A 274 -11.39 16.95 -2.65
C LEU A 274 -10.00 16.85 -2.00
N HIS A 275 -9.24 17.95 -2.00
CA HIS A 275 -7.83 17.99 -1.57
C HIS A 275 -7.60 17.70 -0.07
N GLN A 276 -8.67 17.56 0.71
CA GLN A 276 -8.62 17.28 2.16
C GLN A 276 -8.89 15.80 2.49
N GLN A 277 -9.09 14.97 1.45
CA GLN A 277 -9.42 13.57 1.55
C GLN A 277 -8.62 12.80 0.49
N SER A 278 -7.75 11.89 0.91
CA SER A 278 -6.97 11.05 0.01
C SER A 278 -7.34 9.58 0.25
N PRO A 279 -7.82 8.84 -0.77
CA PRO A 279 -8.09 7.42 -0.63
C PRO A 279 -6.78 6.67 -0.36
N VAL A 280 -6.85 5.64 0.48
CA VAL A 280 -5.71 4.85 0.94
C VAL A 280 -5.97 3.37 0.68
N VAL A 281 -4.95 2.62 0.27
CA VAL A 281 -5.04 1.15 0.14
C VAL A 281 -4.16 0.47 1.15
N TYR A 282 -4.74 -0.36 2.03
CA TYR A 282 -4.00 -1.27 2.88
C TYR A 282 -3.95 -2.70 2.31
N GLY A 283 -2.87 -3.41 2.62
CA GLY A 283 -2.69 -4.81 2.28
C GLY A 283 -2.48 -5.14 0.81
N ASN A 284 -3.08 -6.24 0.34
CA ASN A 284 -2.78 -6.88 -0.94
C ASN A 284 -3.23 -6.03 -2.17
N ARG A 285 -2.40 -5.06 -2.55
CA ARG A 285 -2.66 -4.13 -3.68
C ARG A 285 -2.83 -4.80 -5.05
N ASN A 286 -2.20 -5.96 -5.21
CA ASN A 286 -2.20 -6.68 -6.49
C ASN A 286 -3.40 -7.61 -6.63
N GLN A 287 -4.21 -7.76 -5.58
CA GLN A 287 -5.47 -8.48 -5.64
C GLN A 287 -6.40 -7.74 -6.61
N PRO A 288 -7.10 -8.44 -7.51
CA PRO A 288 -8.26 -7.87 -8.18
C PRO A 288 -9.33 -7.48 -7.16
N PHE A 289 -10.23 -6.57 -7.54
CA PHE A 289 -11.26 -6.06 -6.66
C PHE A 289 -12.19 -7.16 -6.11
N PHE A 290 -12.78 -7.96 -6.99
CA PHE A 290 -13.71 -9.04 -6.61
C PHE A 290 -13.72 -10.19 -7.63
N GLN A 291 -12.54 -10.57 -8.12
CA GLN A 291 -12.31 -11.65 -9.07
C GLN A 291 -11.00 -12.39 -8.76
N GLN A 292 -10.86 -13.65 -9.16
CA GLN A 292 -9.56 -14.33 -9.13
C GLN A 292 -8.68 -13.86 -10.28
N SER A 293 -7.37 -13.80 -10.05
CA SER A 293 -6.38 -13.38 -11.04
C SER A 293 -5.64 -14.57 -11.66
N ASP A 294 -5.69 -14.69 -12.99
CA ASP A 294 -4.74 -15.48 -13.81
C ASP A 294 -3.55 -14.63 -14.31
N PHE A 295 -3.48 -13.36 -13.91
CA PHE A 295 -2.52 -12.41 -14.46
C PHE A 295 -1.07 -12.73 -14.02
N GLY A 296 -0.19 -12.87 -15.01
CA GLY A 296 1.26 -12.99 -14.84
C GLY A 296 1.90 -11.76 -14.19
N ASN A 297 3.21 -11.87 -13.94
CA ASN A 297 4.04 -10.93 -13.18
C ASN A 297 3.54 -9.47 -13.20
N PRO A 298 3.20 -8.86 -12.04
CA PRO A 298 2.64 -7.52 -12.01
C PRO A 298 3.66 -6.52 -12.52
N ARG A 299 3.42 -5.93 -13.70
CA ARG A 299 4.16 -4.74 -14.15
C ARG A 299 3.90 -3.61 -13.15
N MET A 300 4.95 -3.00 -12.63
CA MET A 300 4.82 -1.82 -11.78
C MET A 300 4.29 -0.65 -12.60
N ILE A 301 3.37 0.10 -12.00
CA ILE A 301 2.66 1.21 -12.62
C ILE A 301 3.09 2.50 -11.91
N THR A 302 3.44 3.54 -12.65
CA THR A 302 3.68 4.90 -12.15
C THR A 302 2.63 5.84 -12.73
N SER A 303 2.09 6.73 -11.91
CA SER A 303 1.05 7.66 -12.35
C SER A 303 1.61 8.75 -13.26
N ILE A 304 0.85 9.09 -14.31
CA ILE A 304 1.08 10.29 -15.10
C ILE A 304 -0.05 11.28 -14.80
N ILE A 305 0.35 12.50 -14.49
CA ILE A 305 -0.54 13.62 -14.23
C ILE A 305 -0.57 14.48 -15.49
N MET A 306 -1.75 14.77 -16.00
CA MET A 306 -1.93 15.80 -17.02
C MET A 306 -2.20 17.13 -16.31
N ASN A 307 -1.33 18.10 -16.55
CA ASN A 307 -1.51 19.46 -16.04
C ASN A 307 -2.59 20.21 -16.84
N ARG A 308 -3.08 21.32 -16.28
CA ARG A 308 -4.09 22.19 -16.94
C ARG A 308 -3.60 22.79 -18.26
N ASP A 309 -2.28 22.95 -18.41
CA ASP A 309 -1.61 23.40 -19.63
C ASP A 309 -1.42 22.27 -20.66
N LYS A 310 -2.01 21.09 -20.42
CA LYS A 310 -1.88 19.85 -21.21
C LYS A 310 -0.47 19.26 -21.24
N SER A 311 0.44 19.71 -20.37
CA SER A 311 1.73 19.02 -20.18
C SER A 311 1.56 17.74 -19.36
N PHE A 312 2.36 16.72 -19.68
CA PHE A 312 2.37 15.46 -18.92
C PHE A 312 3.50 15.50 -17.89
N MET A 313 3.17 15.19 -16.64
CA MET A 313 4.14 15.00 -15.56
C MET A 313 4.11 13.57 -15.06
N LEU A 314 5.26 12.93 -15.03
CA LEU A 314 5.47 11.68 -14.34
C LEU A 314 5.55 11.97 -12.82
N SER A 315 4.78 11.22 -12.03
CA SER A 315 4.84 11.29 -10.55
C SER A 315 6.07 10.55 -9.99
N ALA A 316 7.22 10.75 -10.62
CA ALA A 316 8.52 10.23 -10.22
C ALA A 316 9.61 11.19 -10.71
N GLY A 317 10.61 11.41 -9.85
CA GLY A 317 11.74 12.32 -10.08
C GLY A 317 13.08 11.67 -9.75
N ASN A 318 14.10 12.49 -9.48
CA ASN A 318 15.43 12.04 -9.11
C ASN A 318 15.43 11.10 -7.89
N ALA A 319 14.56 11.34 -6.91
CA ALA A 319 14.40 10.48 -5.73
C ALA A 319 13.96 9.03 -6.08
N HIS A 320 13.45 8.81 -7.29
CA HIS A 320 12.99 7.53 -7.80
C HIS A 320 13.97 6.93 -8.82
N GLY A 321 15.10 7.61 -9.09
CA GLY A 321 16.10 7.20 -10.08
C GLY A 321 15.80 7.67 -11.50
N VAL A 322 14.77 8.50 -11.71
CA VAL A 322 14.43 8.99 -13.05
C VAL A 322 15.54 9.90 -13.59
N SER A 323 15.90 9.69 -14.85
CA SER A 323 16.92 10.45 -15.59
C SER A 323 16.34 11.00 -16.89
N ILE A 324 16.93 12.09 -17.40
CA ILE A 324 16.57 12.62 -18.72
C ILE A 324 16.82 11.54 -19.78
N GLY A 325 15.85 11.35 -20.66
CA GLY A 325 15.87 10.32 -21.70
C GLY A 325 15.20 9.01 -21.34
N ASP A 326 14.83 8.78 -20.06
CA ASP A 326 14.10 7.56 -19.68
C ASP A 326 12.75 7.49 -20.42
N CYS A 327 12.40 6.28 -20.87
CA CYS A 327 11.16 6.01 -21.60
C CYS A 327 10.21 5.12 -20.80
N PHE A 328 8.94 5.50 -20.75
CA PHE A 328 7.88 4.73 -20.09
C PHE A 328 6.77 4.41 -21.08
N ALA A 329 6.27 3.17 -21.05
CA ALA A 329 5.13 2.78 -21.85
C ALA A 329 3.83 3.29 -21.22
N LEU A 330 2.94 3.88 -22.01
CA LEU A 330 1.64 4.33 -21.56
C LEU A 330 0.61 3.21 -21.66
N GLN A 331 -0.07 2.97 -20.55
CA GLN A 331 -1.25 2.11 -20.51
C GLN A 331 -2.48 2.98 -20.23
N GLY A 332 -3.41 3.00 -21.20
CA GLY A 332 -4.78 3.40 -20.95
C GLY A 332 -5.50 2.26 -20.26
N ILE A 333 -6.42 2.56 -19.33
CA ILE A 333 -7.32 1.51 -18.84
C ILE A 333 -8.35 1.29 -19.95
N ASP A 334 -8.28 0.13 -20.60
CA ASP A 334 -9.28 -0.35 -21.55
C ASP A 334 -10.39 -1.09 -20.79
N SER A 335 -11.63 -0.76 -21.09
CA SER A 335 -12.79 -1.59 -20.80
C SER A 335 -12.62 -2.95 -21.47
N GLU A 336 -12.77 -4.05 -20.71
CA GLU A 336 -12.82 -5.42 -21.22
C GLU A 336 -13.99 -5.55 -22.21
N GLY A 337 -13.71 -5.28 -23.48
CA GLY A 337 -14.69 -5.36 -24.56
C GLY A 337 -14.08 -5.36 -25.96
N ASP A 338 -12.80 -4.94 -26.13
CA ASP A 338 -12.23 -4.80 -27.46
C ASP A 338 -10.80 -5.36 -27.59
N ARG A 339 -10.63 -6.63 -27.20
CA ARG A 339 -9.37 -7.37 -27.46
C ARG A 339 -9.27 -7.92 -28.90
N SER A 340 -10.23 -7.60 -29.77
CA SER A 340 -10.22 -8.04 -31.17
C SER A 340 -9.62 -7.04 -32.17
N GLN A 341 -9.26 -5.81 -31.76
CA GLN A 341 -8.65 -4.81 -32.66
C GLN A 341 -7.47 -4.01 -32.07
N SER A 342 -6.69 -4.57 -31.14
CA SER A 342 -5.45 -3.92 -30.70
C SER A 342 -4.32 -4.08 -31.72
N SER A 343 -4.44 -3.43 -32.88
CA SER A 343 -3.29 -3.12 -33.72
C SER A 343 -2.45 -2.02 -33.06
N GLY A 344 -1.41 -2.42 -32.32
CA GLY A 344 -0.05 -1.92 -32.53
C GLY A 344 0.37 -0.49 -32.13
N HIS A 345 -0.39 0.29 -31.36
CA HIS A 345 0.12 1.58 -30.86
C HIS A 345 0.33 1.58 -29.34
N SER A 346 1.44 1.00 -28.89
CA SER A 346 1.94 1.24 -27.54
C SER A 346 2.50 2.67 -27.47
N LEU A 347 1.66 3.62 -27.07
CA LEU A 347 2.10 4.99 -26.80
C LEU A 347 3.20 4.94 -25.74
N SER A 348 4.24 5.76 -25.90
CA SER A 348 5.34 5.87 -24.95
C SER A 348 5.62 7.33 -24.66
N VAL A 349 6.18 7.62 -23.49
CA VAL A 349 6.63 8.96 -23.11
C VAL A 349 8.10 8.95 -22.78
N GLN A 350 8.79 10.02 -23.12
CA GLN A 350 10.18 10.25 -22.77
C GLN A 350 10.30 11.37 -21.74
N VAL A 351 11.18 11.20 -20.76
CA VAL A 351 11.48 12.21 -19.77
C VAL A 351 12.39 13.29 -20.37
N VAL A 352 11.91 14.53 -20.37
CA VAL A 352 12.65 15.68 -20.92
C VAL A 352 13.23 16.59 -19.85
N GLN A 353 12.64 16.58 -18.66
CA GLN A 353 13.13 17.34 -17.51
C GLN A 353 12.86 16.55 -16.23
N VAL A 354 13.85 16.48 -15.35
CA VAL A 354 13.77 15.76 -14.07
C VAL A 354 13.74 16.75 -12.92
N GLY A 355 12.69 16.69 -12.10
CA GLY A 355 12.62 17.34 -10.79
C GLY A 355 12.98 16.38 -9.66
N PRO A 356 13.02 16.85 -8.40
CA PRO A 356 13.31 15.99 -7.26
C PRO A 356 12.31 14.84 -7.07
N LEU A 357 11.00 15.13 -7.18
CA LEU A 357 9.92 14.16 -6.92
C LEU A 357 9.00 13.94 -8.13
N THR A 358 8.92 14.90 -9.05
CA THR A 358 8.19 14.77 -10.32
C THR A 358 9.07 15.06 -11.53
N SER A 359 8.68 14.61 -12.72
CA SER A 359 9.42 14.85 -13.97
C SER A 359 8.47 15.23 -15.11
N LYS A 360 8.90 16.12 -16.00
CA LYS A 360 8.15 16.47 -17.21
C LYS A 360 8.45 15.45 -18.31
N VAL A 361 7.40 15.01 -19.00
CA VAL A 361 7.51 14.01 -20.08
C VAL A 361 6.83 14.49 -21.37
N GLU A 362 7.31 13.99 -22.50
CA GLU A 362 6.75 14.25 -23.83
C GLU A 362 6.37 12.95 -24.53
N LEU A 363 5.29 12.96 -25.32
CA LEU A 363 4.86 11.78 -26.06
C LEU A 363 5.80 11.47 -27.22
N LEU A 364 6.14 10.19 -27.34
CA LEU A 364 6.85 9.63 -28.48
C LEU A 364 5.84 9.12 -29.51
N GLY A 365 5.83 9.71 -30.71
CA GLY A 365 5.24 9.08 -31.91
C GLY A 365 3.76 9.35 -32.22
N SER A 366 3.08 10.36 -31.64
CA SER A 366 1.75 10.79 -32.07
C SER A 366 1.42 12.23 -31.62
N SER A 367 0.57 12.95 -32.36
CA SER A 367 0.03 14.25 -31.93
C SER A 367 -0.87 14.07 -30.69
N ALA A 368 -0.76 14.99 -29.72
CA ALA A 368 -1.50 14.97 -28.44
C ALA A 368 -3.04 14.98 -28.57
N SER A 369 -3.57 15.11 -29.78
CA SER A 369 -5.00 15.12 -30.10
C SER A 369 -5.69 13.75 -29.99
N SER A 370 -4.96 12.64 -29.81
CA SER A 370 -5.53 11.30 -29.63
C SER A 370 -5.79 10.90 -28.17
N LEU A 371 -5.38 11.71 -27.19
CA LEU A 371 -5.60 11.43 -25.76
C LEU A 371 -7.01 11.89 -25.30
N ASN A 372 -8.06 11.28 -25.83
CA ASN A 372 -9.44 11.51 -25.36
C ASN A 372 -9.76 10.83 -24.00
N ARG A 373 -8.75 10.22 -23.36
CA ARG A 373 -8.92 9.46 -22.10
C ARG A 373 -8.46 10.27 -20.90
N THR A 374 -9.26 10.20 -19.84
CA THR A 374 -9.06 10.99 -18.61
C THR A 374 -7.96 10.45 -17.68
N THR A 375 -7.52 9.19 -17.84
CA THR A 375 -6.43 8.63 -17.01
C THR A 375 -5.49 7.71 -17.79
N TRP A 376 -4.20 8.04 -17.77
CA TRP A 376 -3.10 7.25 -18.34
C TRP A 376 -2.11 6.88 -17.24
N PHE A 377 -1.47 5.72 -17.39
CA PHE A 377 -0.42 5.28 -16.47
C PHE A 377 0.87 4.98 -17.23
N ALA A 378 2.00 5.38 -16.67
CA ALA A 378 3.31 4.90 -17.10
C ALA A 378 3.54 3.49 -16.54
N THR A 379 4.12 2.62 -17.35
CA THR A 379 4.63 1.32 -16.91
C THR A 379 6.09 1.19 -17.32
N GLY A 380 6.90 0.62 -16.42
CA GLY A 380 8.34 0.47 -16.61
C GLY A 380 9.16 0.99 -15.43
N TYR A 381 10.48 0.94 -15.58
CA TYR A 381 11.46 1.40 -14.60
C TYR A 381 12.37 2.47 -15.22
N PRO A 382 12.89 3.40 -14.41
CA PRO A 382 13.97 4.26 -14.86
C PRO A 382 15.20 3.39 -15.09
N ARG A 383 15.67 3.34 -16.34
CA ARG A 383 16.68 2.38 -16.81
C ARG A 383 18.06 3.01 -16.92
N ILE A 384 18.11 4.30 -17.25
CA ILE A 384 19.36 5.02 -17.47
C ILE A 384 20.18 5.11 -16.18
N TYR A 385 19.53 5.35 -15.04
CA TYR A 385 20.25 5.46 -13.76
C TYR A 385 20.95 4.16 -13.36
N PHE A 386 20.40 3.00 -13.74
CA PHE A 386 20.99 1.70 -13.43
C PHE A 386 22.36 1.48 -14.10
N GLN A 387 22.70 2.27 -15.13
CA GLN A 387 24.03 2.25 -15.74
C GLN A 387 25.15 2.70 -14.78
N LYS A 388 24.82 3.36 -13.66
CA LYS A 388 25.77 3.68 -12.58
C LYS A 388 26.27 2.45 -11.82
N TYR A 389 25.67 1.29 -12.04
CA TYR A 389 26.00 0.03 -11.38
C TYR A 389 26.55 -0.97 -12.41
N PRO A 390 27.81 -0.79 -12.86
CA PRO A 390 28.41 -1.64 -13.89
C PRO A 390 28.53 -3.10 -13.47
N VAL A 391 28.35 -4.01 -14.42
CA VAL A 391 28.45 -5.46 -14.23
C VAL A 391 29.58 -5.99 -15.10
N ARG A 392 30.60 -6.57 -14.47
CA ARG A 392 31.68 -7.26 -15.18
C ARG A 392 31.29 -8.71 -15.39
N LEU A 393 31.61 -9.26 -16.56
CA LEU A 393 31.46 -10.69 -16.82
C LEU A 393 32.81 -11.33 -17.13
N ALA A 394 32.99 -12.59 -16.72
CA ALA A 394 34.16 -13.38 -17.08
C ALA A 394 34.15 -13.71 -18.58
N GLY A 395 35.31 -13.62 -19.23
CA GLY A 395 35.43 -13.80 -20.68
C GLY A 395 35.19 -15.22 -21.18
N ASP A 396 35.27 -16.21 -20.28
CA ASP A 396 35.12 -17.64 -20.52
C ASP A 396 33.69 -18.16 -20.25
N LEU A 397 32.73 -17.28 -19.93
CA LEU A 397 31.35 -17.69 -19.70
C LEU A 397 30.70 -18.34 -20.94
N PRO A 398 29.95 -19.44 -20.76
CA PRO A 398 29.22 -20.04 -21.86
C PRO A 398 28.12 -19.09 -22.36
N HIS A 399 27.95 -19.04 -23.68
CA HIS A 399 26.97 -18.19 -24.35
C HIS A 399 27.04 -16.70 -23.95
N LEU A 400 28.24 -16.20 -23.68
CA LEU A 400 28.52 -14.81 -23.23
C LEU A 400 27.69 -13.75 -23.99
N GLN A 401 27.63 -13.83 -25.32
CA GLN A 401 26.90 -12.86 -26.15
C GLN A 401 25.38 -12.85 -25.89
N LYS A 402 24.78 -14.00 -25.58
CA LYS A 402 23.35 -14.09 -25.24
C LYS A 402 23.08 -13.45 -23.88
N LEU A 403 23.92 -13.74 -22.89
CA LEU A 403 23.80 -13.15 -21.56
C LEU A 403 24.04 -11.64 -21.60
N LEU A 404 25.06 -11.19 -22.34
CA LEU A 404 25.34 -9.77 -22.56
C LEU A 404 24.14 -9.08 -23.22
N GLY A 405 23.56 -9.67 -24.26
CA GLY A 405 22.35 -9.16 -24.91
C GLY A 405 21.15 -9.08 -23.95
N ALA A 406 20.96 -10.08 -23.09
CA ALA A 406 19.89 -10.08 -22.08
C ALA A 406 20.06 -8.97 -21.03
N LEU A 407 21.29 -8.72 -20.56
CA LEU A 407 21.60 -7.64 -19.61
C LEU A 407 21.47 -6.25 -20.27
N GLN A 408 21.95 -6.10 -21.51
CA GLN A 408 21.83 -4.87 -22.28
C GLN A 408 20.37 -4.54 -22.63
N ALA A 409 19.53 -5.55 -22.87
CA ALA A 409 18.09 -5.37 -23.05
C ALA A 409 17.40 -4.81 -21.79
N LEU A 410 18.00 -5.01 -20.61
CA LEU A 410 17.56 -4.38 -19.36
C LEU A 410 18.20 -2.99 -19.12
N SER A 411 19.02 -2.52 -20.06
CA SER A 411 19.81 -1.28 -20.02
C SER A 411 20.88 -1.25 -18.92
N LEU A 412 21.35 -2.42 -18.49
CA LEU A 412 22.46 -2.53 -17.55
C LEU A 412 23.79 -2.23 -18.25
N SER A 413 24.69 -1.52 -17.56
CA SER A 413 26.06 -1.30 -18.04
C SER A 413 26.88 -2.57 -17.82
N CYS A 414 27.42 -3.15 -18.89
CA CYS A 414 28.13 -4.42 -18.83
C CYS A 414 29.45 -4.38 -19.62
N HIS A 415 30.52 -4.94 -19.07
CA HIS A 415 31.83 -5.00 -19.72
C HIS A 415 32.62 -6.26 -19.34
N MET A 416 33.70 -6.52 -20.09
CA MET A 416 34.64 -7.62 -19.84
C MET A 416 36.02 -7.12 -19.37
N ASN A 417 36.24 -5.80 -19.42
CA ASN A 417 37.53 -5.21 -19.13
C ASN A 417 37.86 -5.32 -17.63
N GLU A 418 39.07 -5.81 -17.32
CA GLU A 418 39.54 -5.98 -15.94
C GLU A 418 39.86 -4.66 -15.24
N GLU A 419 40.23 -3.63 -16.00
CA GLU A 419 40.63 -2.32 -15.50
C GLU A 419 39.43 -1.38 -15.26
N GLN A 420 38.25 -1.74 -15.77
CA GLN A 420 37.05 -0.94 -15.58
C GLN A 420 36.36 -1.25 -14.24
N PRO A 421 35.82 -0.22 -13.55
CA PRO A 421 35.12 -0.42 -12.30
C PRO A 421 33.82 -1.19 -12.52
N TYR A 422 33.53 -2.12 -11.62
CA TYR A 422 32.29 -2.90 -11.58
C TYR A 422 31.70 -2.86 -10.18
N LEU A 423 30.39 -3.06 -10.06
CA LEU A 423 29.71 -3.36 -8.80
C LEU A 423 29.58 -4.87 -8.60
N PHE A 424 29.27 -5.59 -9.67
CA PHE A 424 29.10 -7.04 -9.65
C PHE A 424 30.01 -7.70 -10.67
N TYR A 425 30.59 -8.84 -10.29
CA TYR A 425 31.35 -9.69 -11.18
C TYR A 425 30.65 -11.05 -11.34
N ILE A 426 30.29 -11.40 -12.58
CA ILE A 426 29.63 -12.66 -12.91
C ILE A 426 30.67 -13.63 -13.47
N THR A 427 30.79 -14.79 -12.84
CA THR A 427 31.64 -15.90 -13.28
C THR A 427 30.88 -17.22 -13.19
N MET A 428 31.52 -18.32 -13.56
CA MET A 428 30.96 -19.67 -13.45
C MET A 428 31.91 -20.57 -12.66
N ASN A 429 31.36 -21.36 -11.75
CA ASN A 429 32.14 -22.31 -10.96
C ASN A 429 32.31 -23.67 -11.65
N ASN A 430 33.12 -24.53 -11.03
CA ASN A 430 33.41 -25.88 -11.53
C ASN A 430 32.18 -26.79 -11.66
N ASN A 431 31.07 -26.46 -10.98
CA ASN A 431 29.81 -27.18 -11.05
C ASN A 431 28.86 -26.63 -12.15
N SER A 432 29.37 -25.78 -13.05
CA SER A 432 28.58 -25.11 -14.09
C SER A 432 27.43 -24.26 -13.52
N GLN A 433 27.66 -23.60 -12.38
CA GLN A 433 26.72 -22.65 -11.79
C GLN A 433 27.29 -21.24 -11.89
N TYR A 434 26.44 -20.28 -12.23
CA TYR A 434 26.81 -18.87 -12.21
C TYR A 434 26.97 -18.39 -10.76
N GLU A 435 28.03 -17.63 -10.52
CA GLU A 435 28.32 -16.98 -9.25
C GLU A 435 28.46 -15.47 -9.46
N ILE A 436 27.96 -14.70 -8.50
CA ILE A 436 28.04 -13.25 -8.51
C ILE A 436 28.90 -12.83 -7.32
N TYR A 437 29.93 -12.03 -7.59
CA TYR A 437 30.85 -11.49 -6.60
C TYR A 437 30.64 -9.98 -6.45
N ASP A 438 30.87 -9.47 -5.24
CA ASP A 438 30.94 -8.03 -4.98
C ASP A 438 32.31 -7.44 -5.36
N VAL A 439 32.45 -6.14 -5.16
CA VAL A 439 33.69 -5.37 -5.42
C VAL A 439 34.87 -5.79 -4.52
N HIS A 440 34.62 -6.52 -3.44
CA HIS A 440 35.62 -7.03 -2.51
C HIS A 440 35.99 -8.49 -2.80
N GLY A 441 35.44 -9.08 -3.88
CA GLY A 441 35.68 -10.48 -4.23
C GLY A 441 34.97 -11.47 -3.31
N LYS A 442 33.94 -11.03 -2.56
CA LYS A 442 33.09 -11.91 -1.76
C LYS A 442 31.88 -12.36 -2.59
N ILE A 443 31.52 -13.64 -2.49
CA ILE A 443 30.32 -14.19 -3.12
C ILE A 443 29.08 -13.51 -2.51
N ILE A 444 28.17 -13.09 -3.39
CA ILE A 444 26.84 -12.60 -3.01
C ILE A 444 26.00 -13.77 -2.51
N GLU A 445 25.72 -13.80 -1.22
CA GLU A 445 24.94 -14.85 -0.57
C GLU A 445 23.42 -14.68 -0.82
N ASN A 446 22.64 -15.73 -0.52
CA ASN A 446 21.17 -15.75 -0.60
C ASN A 446 20.55 -15.54 -1.97
N LEU A 447 21.28 -15.86 -3.03
CA LEU A 447 20.75 -15.92 -4.40
C LEU A 447 20.09 -17.28 -4.68
N PRO A 448 19.13 -17.35 -5.62
CA PRO A 448 18.66 -18.62 -6.17
C PRO A 448 19.78 -19.36 -6.91
N ASP A 449 19.67 -20.69 -7.00
CA ASP A 449 20.61 -21.49 -7.79
C ASP A 449 20.51 -21.11 -9.29
N MET A 450 21.65 -20.75 -9.89
CA MET A 450 21.78 -20.37 -11.29
C MET A 450 22.57 -21.44 -12.05
N VAL A 451 21.95 -22.59 -12.32
CA VAL A 451 22.62 -23.72 -12.99
C VAL A 451 22.56 -23.54 -14.51
N HIS A 452 23.71 -23.60 -15.17
CA HIS A 452 23.80 -23.54 -16.62
C HIS A 452 22.97 -24.64 -17.29
N GLY A 453 22.19 -24.29 -18.31
CA GLY A 453 21.32 -25.22 -19.05
C GLY A 453 19.97 -25.54 -18.39
N LYS A 454 19.79 -25.23 -17.09
CA LYS A 454 18.48 -25.32 -16.41
C LYS A 454 17.78 -23.97 -16.31
N ASN A 455 18.53 -22.91 -16.05
CA ASN A 455 18.00 -21.55 -15.97
C ASN A 455 18.10 -20.85 -17.33
N ASP A 456 17.06 -20.13 -17.73
CA ASP A 456 17.11 -19.26 -18.91
C ASP A 456 17.95 -18.00 -18.61
N PHE A 457 18.59 -17.42 -19.63
CA PHE A 457 19.37 -16.18 -19.50
C PHE A 457 18.53 -15.03 -18.96
N SER A 458 17.21 -15.03 -19.23
CA SER A 458 16.26 -14.09 -18.65
C SER A 458 16.19 -14.18 -17.13
N SER A 459 16.35 -15.37 -16.54
CA SER A 459 16.33 -15.56 -15.08
C SER A 459 17.56 -14.94 -14.43
N ILE A 460 18.74 -15.14 -15.03
CA ILE A 460 20.00 -14.58 -14.54
C ILE A 460 19.97 -13.05 -14.67
N SER A 461 19.56 -12.52 -15.83
CA SER A 461 19.50 -11.07 -16.03
C SER A 461 18.49 -10.39 -15.09
N ASN A 462 17.37 -11.04 -14.76
CA ASN A 462 16.42 -10.57 -13.76
C ASN A 462 17.02 -10.53 -12.33
N ILE A 463 17.85 -11.52 -11.96
CA ILE A 463 18.56 -11.51 -10.66
C ILE A 463 19.53 -10.34 -10.60
N VAL A 464 20.29 -10.10 -11.67
CA VAL A 464 21.24 -8.97 -11.73
C VAL A 464 20.52 -7.63 -11.68
N GLU A 465 19.43 -7.45 -12.44
CA GLU A 465 18.58 -6.25 -12.35
C GLU A 465 18.04 -6.05 -10.93
N HIS A 466 17.60 -7.12 -10.27
CA HIS A 466 17.12 -7.08 -8.89
C HIS A 466 18.20 -6.57 -7.92
N LEU A 467 19.43 -7.07 -8.04
CA LEU A 467 20.57 -6.64 -7.22
C LEU A 467 20.95 -5.18 -7.48
N VAL A 468 20.93 -4.74 -8.74
CA VAL A 468 21.18 -3.34 -9.11
C VAL A 468 20.11 -2.43 -8.50
N ARG A 469 18.83 -2.81 -8.58
CA ARG A 469 17.72 -2.07 -7.94
C ARG A 469 17.83 -2.02 -6.43
N TYR A 470 18.31 -3.09 -5.81
CA TYR A 470 18.55 -3.13 -4.37
C TYR A 470 19.64 -2.12 -3.97
N ASN A 471 20.76 -2.13 -4.69
CA ASN A 471 21.88 -1.22 -4.41
C ASN A 471 21.51 0.24 -4.68
N PHE A 472 20.71 0.50 -5.73
CA PHE A 472 20.11 1.81 -5.96
C PHE A 472 19.38 2.35 -4.72
N THR A 473 18.49 1.54 -4.14
CA THR A 473 17.71 1.96 -2.97
C THR A 473 18.58 2.12 -1.72
N ARG A 474 19.58 1.23 -1.55
CA ARG A 474 20.55 1.32 -0.44
C ARG A 474 21.30 2.64 -0.50
N ASP A 475 21.83 2.99 -1.67
CA ASP A 475 22.71 4.13 -1.90
C ASP A 475 21.93 5.45 -2.11
N LEU A 476 20.59 5.37 -2.20
CA LEU A 476 19.71 6.53 -2.41
C LEU A 476 19.97 7.63 -1.37
N ASN A 477 20.50 8.77 -1.80
CA ASN A 477 20.76 9.94 -0.98
C ASN A 477 20.37 11.23 -1.73
N ASN A 478 20.09 12.30 -0.99
CA ASN A 478 19.85 13.62 -1.57
C ASN A 478 21.00 14.56 -1.19
N ASN A 479 22.03 14.64 -2.03
CA ASN A 479 23.26 15.38 -1.71
C ASN A 479 23.21 16.87 -2.06
N THR A 480 22.21 17.31 -2.85
CA THR A 480 22.27 18.62 -3.51
C THR A 480 21.38 19.70 -2.90
N ASN A 481 20.41 19.37 -2.03
CA ASN A 481 19.51 20.36 -1.40
C ASN A 481 18.91 19.92 -0.04
N ALA A 482 19.45 18.87 0.59
CA ALA A 482 18.81 18.29 1.77
C ALA A 482 19.06 19.08 3.08
N GLU A 483 20.13 19.87 3.18
CA GLU A 483 20.52 20.47 4.47
C GLU A 483 19.45 21.38 5.09
N GLN A 484 18.85 22.28 4.29
CA GLN A 484 17.77 23.14 4.76
C GLN A 484 16.51 22.34 5.13
N PHE A 485 16.20 21.29 4.37
CA PHE A 485 15.04 20.45 4.64
C PHE A 485 15.25 19.54 5.86
N GLN A 486 16.46 19.03 6.07
CA GLN A 486 16.84 18.20 7.21
C GLN A 486 16.76 18.97 8.53
N GLN A 487 16.96 20.29 8.53
CA GLN A 487 16.75 21.13 9.71
C GLN A 487 15.27 21.18 10.15
N LEU A 488 14.32 20.86 9.26
CA LEU A 488 12.89 20.87 9.56
C LEU A 488 12.40 19.60 10.27
N PHE A 489 13.27 18.63 10.51
CA PHE A 489 12.89 17.42 11.24
C PHE A 489 14.02 16.85 12.09
N ASP A 490 13.70 15.81 12.83
CA ASP A 490 14.64 14.95 13.54
C ASP A 490 14.25 13.51 13.28
N ALA A 491 15.20 12.60 13.09
CA ALA A 491 14.90 11.19 12.97
C ALA A 491 16.02 10.36 13.61
N HIS A 492 15.64 9.48 14.53
CA HIS A 492 16.56 8.62 15.26
C HIS A 492 15.89 7.31 15.69
N ILE A 493 16.71 6.33 16.06
CA ILE A 493 16.25 5.06 16.65
C ILE A 493 16.56 5.08 18.14
N ILE A 494 15.60 4.66 18.97
CA ILE A 494 15.81 4.41 20.41
C ILE A 494 15.73 2.91 20.67
N SER A 495 16.74 2.35 21.33
CA SER A 495 16.73 0.94 21.75
C SER A 495 15.85 0.69 22.97
N ALA A 496 15.68 -0.59 23.31
CA ALA A 496 14.99 -0.99 24.53
C ALA A 496 15.65 -0.46 25.81
N SER A 497 16.97 -0.24 25.82
CA SER A 497 17.73 0.33 26.94
C SER A 497 17.64 1.86 27.03
N GLY A 498 17.07 2.52 26.01
CA GLY A 498 16.96 3.98 25.94
C GLY A 498 18.14 4.68 25.24
N GLU A 499 19.07 3.92 24.64
CA GLU A 499 20.15 4.47 23.83
C GLU A 499 19.60 5.01 22.50
N THR A 500 20.12 6.16 22.06
CA THR A 500 19.69 6.85 20.83
C THR A 500 20.74 6.71 19.74
N TYR A 501 20.32 6.26 18.56
CA TYR A 501 21.14 6.09 17.37
C TYR A 501 20.74 7.10 16.29
N ALA A 502 21.73 7.88 15.84
CA ALA A 502 21.59 8.79 14.72
C ALA A 502 21.68 8.04 13.37
N PRO A 503 21.23 8.65 12.25
CA PRO A 503 21.44 8.08 10.92
C PRO A 503 22.92 7.74 10.67
N GLY A 504 23.18 6.56 10.13
CA GLY A 504 24.52 6.03 9.87
C GLY A 504 25.12 5.20 11.01
N ASN A 505 24.62 5.33 12.25
CA ASN A 505 25.12 4.56 13.38
C ASN A 505 24.62 3.11 13.32
N LEU A 506 25.51 2.15 13.57
CA LEU A 506 25.18 0.73 13.68
C LEU A 506 24.37 0.45 14.95
N VAL A 507 23.22 -0.19 14.79
CA VAL A 507 22.40 -0.70 15.90
C VAL A 507 22.65 -2.20 16.03
N GLU A 508 23.20 -2.64 17.15
CA GLU A 508 23.40 -4.07 17.45
C GLU A 508 22.30 -4.56 18.40
N THR A 509 21.68 -5.70 18.08
CA THR A 509 20.53 -6.18 18.85
C THR A 509 20.26 -7.68 18.74
N ASP A 510 19.73 -8.29 19.80
CA ASP A 510 19.22 -9.66 19.74
C ASP A 510 17.85 -9.72 19.05
N GLU A 511 17.54 -10.88 18.46
CA GLU A 511 16.23 -11.10 17.86
C GLU A 511 15.07 -10.86 18.84
N GLY A 512 14.01 -10.25 18.32
CA GLY A 512 12.79 -9.94 19.07
C GLY A 512 12.89 -8.75 20.04
N VAL A 513 14.07 -8.15 20.22
CA VAL A 513 14.21 -6.91 21.00
C VAL A 513 13.50 -5.77 20.28
N VAL A 514 12.70 -5.00 21.02
CA VAL A 514 11.85 -3.95 20.46
C VAL A 514 12.56 -2.60 20.53
N HIS A 515 12.83 -2.03 19.36
CA HIS A 515 13.34 -0.68 19.13
C HIS A 515 12.21 0.27 18.76
N ARG A 516 12.51 1.58 18.74
CA ARG A 516 11.57 2.62 18.32
C ARG A 516 12.20 3.55 17.30
N VAL A 517 11.59 3.69 16.13
CA VAL A 517 11.87 4.82 15.23
C VAL A 517 11.08 6.01 15.73
N ILE A 518 11.76 7.15 15.87
CA ILE A 518 11.15 8.44 16.18
C ILE A 518 11.46 9.40 15.05
N VAL A 519 10.44 10.04 14.51
CA VAL A 519 10.58 11.15 13.56
C VAL A 519 9.80 12.34 14.09
N THR A 520 10.47 13.46 14.30
CA THR A 520 9.90 14.68 14.86
C THR A 520 9.84 15.76 13.79
N ASN A 521 8.67 16.36 13.58
CA ASN A 521 8.54 17.54 12.73
C ASN A 521 8.93 18.79 13.52
N LYS A 522 9.83 19.60 12.99
CA LYS A 522 10.23 20.92 13.53
C LYS A 522 9.78 22.08 12.63
N GLY A 523 9.24 21.77 11.44
CA GLY A 523 8.80 22.72 10.44
C GLY A 523 7.35 23.17 10.61
N GLN A 524 6.90 23.99 9.65
CA GLN A 524 5.55 24.57 9.59
C GLN A 524 4.61 23.85 8.62
N THR A 525 5.11 22.83 7.92
CA THR A 525 4.34 22.03 6.96
C THR A 525 4.32 20.57 7.37
N GLU A 526 3.39 19.80 6.82
CA GLU A 526 3.34 18.36 7.02
C GLU A 526 4.58 17.67 6.43
N LEU A 527 5.03 16.60 7.08
CA LEU A 527 6.07 15.72 6.58
C LEU A 527 5.49 14.35 6.25
N TYR A 528 5.96 13.79 5.15
CA TYR A 528 5.52 12.49 4.62
C TYR A 528 6.66 11.51 4.78
N VAL A 529 6.49 10.49 5.63
CA VAL A 529 7.56 9.57 6.04
C VAL A 529 7.28 8.15 5.57
N HIS A 530 8.25 7.59 4.87
CA HIS A 530 8.27 6.20 4.41
C HIS A 530 9.42 5.47 5.08
N ILE A 531 9.18 4.26 5.59
CA ILE A 531 10.18 3.45 6.28
C ILE A 531 10.30 2.11 5.54
N TYR A 532 11.48 1.84 5.00
CA TYR A 532 11.82 0.60 4.30
C TYR A 532 12.82 -0.22 5.10
N SER A 533 12.67 -1.54 5.06
CA SER A 533 13.67 -2.51 5.51
C SER A 533 14.30 -3.16 4.28
N LEU A 534 15.60 -2.97 4.14
CA LEU A 534 16.44 -3.65 3.17
C LEU A 534 17.05 -4.85 3.89
N GLY A 535 16.60 -6.05 3.53
CA GLY A 535 16.92 -7.27 4.28
C GLY A 535 17.90 -8.20 3.57
N PRO A 536 18.40 -9.24 4.28
CA PRO A 536 19.52 -10.06 3.84
C PRO A 536 19.20 -11.05 2.72
N SER A 537 17.93 -11.20 2.31
CA SER A 537 17.51 -11.96 1.12
C SER A 537 17.24 -11.04 -0.07
N TRP A 538 17.89 -9.87 -0.09
CA TRP A 538 17.80 -8.85 -1.14
C TRP A 538 16.39 -8.30 -1.35
N GLN A 539 15.53 -8.38 -0.33
CA GLN A 539 14.19 -7.79 -0.33
C GLN A 539 14.22 -6.34 0.14
N ILE A 540 13.29 -5.55 -0.39
CA ILE A 540 13.01 -4.19 0.09
C ILE A 540 11.53 -4.12 0.42
N VAL A 541 11.24 -3.99 1.71
CA VAL A 541 9.87 -3.99 2.22
C VAL A 541 9.57 -2.67 2.88
N ASN A 542 8.50 -1.99 2.46
CA ASN A 542 7.97 -0.85 3.19
C ASN A 542 7.38 -1.34 4.53
N ILE A 543 8.11 -1.17 5.64
CA ILE A 543 7.70 -1.63 6.97
C ILE A 543 6.73 -0.66 7.66
N SER A 544 6.70 0.61 7.26
CA SER A 544 5.59 1.50 7.62
C SER A 544 4.30 1.09 6.90
N ARG A 545 4.40 0.22 5.89
CA ARG A 545 3.31 -0.24 5.04
C ARG A 545 2.54 1.01 4.58
N GLY A 546 3.23 1.94 3.92
CA GLY A 546 2.67 3.20 3.41
C GLY A 546 3.46 4.43 3.82
N CYS A 547 2.86 5.62 3.65
CA CYS A 547 3.33 6.88 4.18
C CYS A 547 2.68 7.21 5.54
N GLU A 548 3.48 7.59 6.52
CA GLU A 548 3.01 8.25 7.73
C GLU A 548 3.07 9.77 7.52
N VAL A 549 2.07 10.50 7.99
CA VAL A 549 2.04 11.97 7.87
C VAL A 549 2.26 12.57 9.24
N ILE A 550 3.25 13.45 9.38
CA ILE A 550 3.59 14.13 10.63
C ILE A 550 3.20 15.61 10.49
N PRO A 551 2.16 16.07 11.20
CA PRO A 551 1.78 17.47 11.15
C PRO A 551 2.84 18.38 11.80
N PRO A 552 2.79 19.69 11.55
CA PRO A 552 3.60 20.68 12.27
C PRO A 552 3.39 20.57 13.79
N PRO A 553 4.38 20.95 14.62
CA PRO A 553 4.26 20.98 16.07
C PRO A 553 3.02 21.75 16.53
N ASN A 554 2.20 21.12 17.37
CA ASN A 554 1.07 21.76 18.03
C ASN A 554 1.13 21.51 19.55
N PRO A 555 1.36 22.55 20.37
CA PRO A 555 1.46 22.44 21.83
C PRO A 555 0.20 21.87 22.50
N ASP A 556 -0.99 22.17 21.98
CA ASP A 556 -2.27 21.81 22.59
C ASP A 556 -2.62 20.33 22.41
N LEU A 557 -2.04 19.69 21.39
CA LEU A 557 -2.38 18.31 21.00
C LEU A 557 -1.25 17.30 21.26
N GLY A 558 -0.05 17.76 21.64
CA GLY A 558 1.11 16.90 21.89
C GLY A 558 1.64 16.14 20.65
N PHE A 559 1.10 16.41 19.45
CA PHE A 559 1.55 15.80 18.20
C PHE A 559 2.70 16.61 17.59
N LYS A 560 3.93 16.22 17.91
CA LYS A 560 5.14 16.70 17.22
C LYS A 560 5.94 15.59 16.54
N GLU A 561 5.66 14.34 16.88
CA GLU A 561 6.50 13.21 16.48
C GLU A 561 5.70 11.94 16.20
N MET A 562 6.20 11.18 15.24
CA MET A 562 5.81 9.81 14.98
C MET A 562 6.72 8.88 15.77
N ARG A 563 6.12 7.92 16.48
CA ARG A 563 6.82 6.85 17.20
C ARG A 563 6.33 5.50 16.67
N ARG A 564 7.24 4.67 16.18
CA ARG A 564 6.92 3.30 15.69
C ARG A 564 7.87 2.29 16.30
N LYS A 565 7.29 1.29 16.97
CA LYS A 565 8.04 0.16 17.53
C LYS A 565 8.38 -0.82 16.42
N PHE A 566 9.56 -1.40 16.39
CA PHE A 566 9.91 -2.50 15.48
C PHE A 566 10.85 -3.49 16.19
N ALA A 567 10.92 -4.72 15.69
CA ALA A 567 11.84 -5.74 16.20
C ALA A 567 12.38 -6.55 15.03
N MET A 568 13.67 -6.85 15.06
CA MET A 568 14.35 -7.61 14.00
C MET A 568 14.39 -9.10 14.33
N LYS A 569 14.61 -9.92 13.31
CA LYS A 569 14.81 -11.37 13.41
C LYS A 569 15.84 -11.80 12.38
N VAL A 570 16.53 -12.90 12.68
CA VAL A 570 17.38 -13.57 11.69
C VAL A 570 16.49 -14.55 10.90
N PRO A 571 16.42 -14.44 9.56
CA PRO A 571 15.63 -15.35 8.74
C PRO A 571 15.97 -16.82 9.01
N THR A 572 14.93 -17.67 9.10
CA THR A 572 15.09 -19.10 9.39
C THR A 572 15.96 -19.83 8.37
N GLU A 573 15.96 -19.37 7.12
CA GLU A 573 16.79 -19.89 6.04
C GLU A 573 18.28 -19.62 6.29
N LEU A 574 18.61 -18.47 6.89
CA LEU A 574 19.98 -18.14 7.29
C LEU A 574 20.42 -18.94 8.50
N VAL A 575 19.53 -19.11 9.48
CA VAL A 575 19.79 -19.97 10.64
C VAL A 575 20.02 -21.42 10.21
N GLY A 576 19.23 -21.92 9.27
CA GLY A 576 19.38 -23.26 8.69
C GLY A 576 20.70 -23.44 7.92
N LYS A 577 21.27 -22.37 7.38
CA LYS A 577 22.61 -22.33 6.76
C LYS A 577 23.75 -22.12 7.77
N GLY A 578 23.44 -22.02 9.07
CA GLY A 578 24.43 -21.88 10.15
C GLY A 578 24.80 -20.43 10.51
N HIS A 579 24.16 -19.42 9.92
CA HIS A 579 24.42 -18.03 10.29
C HIS A 579 23.81 -17.71 11.67
N ARG A 580 24.59 -17.01 12.51
CA ARG A 580 24.16 -16.56 13.84
C ARG A 580 23.81 -15.07 13.90
N GLN A 581 23.98 -14.36 12.80
CA GLN A 581 23.65 -12.95 12.68
C GLN A 581 23.24 -12.60 11.25
N CYS A 582 22.51 -11.49 11.08
CA CYS A 582 22.26 -10.86 9.79
C CYS A 582 22.38 -9.34 9.88
N GLU A 583 22.61 -8.69 8.73
CA GLU A 583 22.62 -7.24 8.61
C GLU A 583 21.44 -6.79 7.74
N ASP A 584 20.75 -5.76 8.24
CA ASP A 584 19.64 -5.11 7.61
C ASP A 584 19.92 -3.60 7.55
N THR A 585 19.22 -2.88 6.69
CA THR A 585 19.22 -1.41 6.72
C THR A 585 17.80 -0.89 6.78
N ILE A 586 17.48 -0.11 7.82
CA ILE A 586 16.26 0.68 7.87
C ILE A 586 16.50 1.98 7.13
N LYS A 587 15.80 2.17 6.02
CA LYS A 587 15.85 3.38 5.20
C LYS A 587 14.61 4.22 5.47
N ILE A 588 14.80 5.44 5.97
CA ILE A 588 13.73 6.41 6.18
C ILE A 588 13.79 7.46 5.07
N ILE A 589 12.73 7.57 4.28
CA ILE A 589 12.59 8.61 3.24
C ILE A 589 11.52 9.59 3.71
N ILE A 590 11.85 10.87 3.73
CA ILE A 590 10.97 11.96 4.18
C ILE A 590 10.77 12.93 3.02
N THR A 591 9.53 13.32 2.72
CA THR A 591 9.19 14.29 1.67
C THR A 591 8.32 15.41 2.21
N SER A 592 8.37 16.58 1.56
CA SER A 592 7.53 17.76 1.86
C SER A 592 6.13 17.67 1.25
N GLN A 593 5.92 16.75 0.32
CA GLN A 593 4.65 16.52 -0.36
C GLN A 593 4.36 15.02 -0.47
N PRO A 594 3.09 14.64 -0.63
CA PRO A 594 2.75 13.24 -0.83
C PRO A 594 3.43 12.66 -2.07
N THR A 595 4.17 11.57 -1.87
CA THR A 595 4.98 10.92 -2.90
C THR A 595 4.88 9.41 -2.75
N SER A 596 5.01 8.66 -3.86
CA SER A 596 4.95 7.21 -3.85
C SER A 596 6.29 6.60 -4.24
N PHE A 597 6.90 5.84 -3.33
CA PHE A 597 8.16 5.14 -3.55
C PHE A 597 7.97 3.64 -3.82
N ASP A 598 6.80 3.24 -4.34
CA ASP A 598 6.45 1.85 -4.63
C ASP A 598 7.45 1.16 -5.57
N LEU A 599 8.12 1.92 -6.44
CA LEU A 599 9.15 1.44 -7.37
C LEU A 599 10.38 0.85 -6.66
N LEU A 600 10.61 1.22 -5.40
CA LEU A 600 11.72 0.74 -4.58
C LEU A 600 11.45 -0.62 -3.95
N GLU A 601 10.18 -1.04 -3.82
CA GLU A 601 9.85 -2.33 -3.20
C GLU A 601 10.34 -3.50 -4.06
N LEU A 602 10.98 -4.48 -3.41
CA LEU A 602 11.55 -5.67 -4.02
C LEU A 602 11.16 -6.91 -3.22
N PRO A 603 10.66 -7.99 -3.86
CA PRO A 603 10.46 -9.26 -3.17
C PRO A 603 11.81 -9.87 -2.74
N ALA A 604 11.77 -10.92 -1.92
CA ALA A 604 12.97 -11.74 -1.72
C ALA A 604 13.42 -12.32 -3.06
N VAL A 605 14.72 -12.27 -3.33
CA VAL A 605 15.30 -12.70 -4.62
C VAL A 605 15.00 -14.18 -4.91
N SER A 606 14.90 -15.02 -3.87
CA SER A 606 14.51 -16.44 -3.95
C SER A 606 13.10 -16.66 -4.52
N LYS A 607 12.24 -15.65 -4.50
CA LYS A 607 10.87 -15.72 -5.03
C LYS A 607 10.76 -15.27 -6.48
N LEU A 608 11.86 -14.86 -7.12
CA LEU A 608 11.87 -14.54 -8.55
C LEU A 608 11.51 -15.79 -9.36
N GLY A 609 10.31 -15.80 -9.95
CA GLY A 609 9.81 -16.90 -10.79
C GLY A 609 8.81 -17.85 -10.13
N ILE A 610 8.63 -17.80 -8.80
CA ILE A 610 7.60 -18.58 -8.12
C ILE A 610 6.30 -17.75 -8.10
N ARG A 611 5.21 -18.29 -8.68
CA ARG A 611 3.83 -17.77 -8.54
C ARG A 611 3.39 -17.84 -7.07
N THR A 612 3.90 -16.96 -6.23
CA THR A 612 3.44 -16.79 -4.86
C THR A 612 3.26 -15.33 -4.54
N SER A 613 2.21 -15.04 -3.79
CA SER A 613 1.84 -13.72 -3.31
C SER A 613 3.06 -13.03 -2.68
N ASN A 614 3.60 -12.03 -3.39
CA ASN A 614 4.57 -11.10 -2.80
C ASN A 614 4.04 -10.61 -1.45
N LYS A 615 4.95 -10.42 -0.46
CA LYS A 615 4.66 -9.59 0.71
C LYS A 615 4.33 -8.20 0.15
N LYS A 616 3.07 -7.77 0.26
CA LYS A 616 2.53 -6.64 -0.50
C LYS A 616 2.44 -5.44 0.43
N GLY A 617 3.17 -4.39 0.07
CA GLY A 617 3.12 -3.12 0.78
C GLY A 617 1.68 -2.58 0.85
N THR A 618 1.46 -1.61 1.72
CA THR A 618 0.19 -0.87 1.86
C THR A 618 0.45 0.55 1.35
N VAL A 619 -0.39 1.12 0.48
CA VAL A 619 -0.24 2.49 -0.02
C VAL A 619 -1.06 3.43 0.87
N ARG A 620 -0.39 4.20 1.71
CA ARG A 620 -0.87 5.54 2.08
C ARG A 620 -0.17 6.52 1.14
N ASN A 621 -0.82 6.94 0.07
CA ASN A 621 -0.39 8.14 -0.64
C ASN A 621 -1.45 9.20 -0.31
N GLY A 622 -1.02 10.27 0.35
CA GLY A 622 -1.76 11.53 0.28
C GLY A 622 -1.77 12.05 -1.16
N GLY A 623 -2.65 12.99 -1.48
CA GLY A 623 -2.74 13.57 -2.82
C GLY A 623 -1.42 14.20 -3.32
N TYR A 624 -0.96 13.81 -4.51
CA TYR A 624 0.15 14.47 -5.21
C TYR A 624 -0.05 16.00 -5.32
N SER A 625 1.10 16.67 -5.23
CA SER A 625 1.43 18.09 -5.34
C SER A 625 0.40 19.07 -5.93
N ARG A 626 0.33 20.24 -5.30
CA ARG A 626 -0.19 21.49 -5.89
C ARG A 626 0.90 22.09 -6.77
N ASN A 627 0.54 22.64 -7.94
CA ASN A 627 1.45 23.49 -8.72
C ASN A 627 2.09 24.55 -7.79
N GLY A 628 3.42 24.47 -7.61
CA GLY A 628 4.21 25.46 -6.86
C GLY A 628 4.69 25.08 -5.45
N THR A 629 4.46 23.85 -4.95
CA THR A 629 5.06 23.42 -3.67
C THR A 629 6.50 22.93 -3.85
N SER A 630 7.38 23.24 -2.89
CA SER A 630 8.78 22.76 -2.89
C SER A 630 8.83 21.23 -2.85
N GLU A 631 9.55 20.60 -3.77
CA GLU A 631 9.71 19.13 -3.86
C GLU A 631 10.87 18.61 -2.99
N ASN A 632 10.92 19.03 -1.73
CA ASN A 632 12.02 18.67 -0.85
C ASN A 632 11.89 17.21 -0.37
N TRP A 633 13.02 16.54 -0.28
CA TRP A 633 13.09 15.18 0.27
C TRP A 633 14.43 14.90 0.92
N ALA A 634 14.46 13.89 1.79
CA ALA A 634 15.67 13.39 2.43
C ALA A 634 15.57 11.88 2.59
N ALA A 635 16.71 11.21 2.62
CA ALA A 635 16.81 9.77 2.83
C ALA A 635 17.89 9.49 3.88
N LEU A 636 17.54 8.71 4.90
CA LEU A 636 18.36 8.39 6.05
C LEU A 636 18.52 6.88 6.14
N SER A 637 19.72 6.40 6.44
CA SER A 637 20.01 4.96 6.56
C SER A 637 20.40 4.64 8.00
N PHE A 638 19.86 3.55 8.54
CA PHE A 638 20.22 3.02 9.85
C PHE A 638 20.62 1.55 9.67
N PRO A 639 21.93 1.22 9.67
CA PRO A 639 22.37 -0.16 9.64
C PRO A 639 22.03 -0.86 10.96
N ILE A 640 21.49 -2.08 10.87
CA ILE A 640 21.13 -2.89 12.03
C ILE A 640 21.73 -4.28 11.89
N ARG A 641 22.42 -4.74 12.92
CA ARG A 641 22.93 -6.12 13.03
C ARG A 641 22.13 -6.88 14.08
N THR A 642 21.53 -7.98 13.65
CA THR A 642 20.66 -8.80 14.50
C THR A 642 21.34 -10.13 14.81
N TYR A 643 21.34 -10.53 16.09
CA TYR A 643 21.90 -11.80 16.57
C TYR A 643 20.81 -12.81 16.92
N VAL A 644 21.06 -14.09 16.61
CA VAL A 644 20.23 -15.21 17.07
C VAL A 644 20.44 -15.40 18.58
N LYS A 645 19.36 -15.62 19.32
CA LYS A 645 19.41 -15.92 20.76
C LYS A 645 19.87 -17.34 21.07
#